data_AF-A0A3M7I7W9-F1
#
_entry.id   AF-A0A3M7I7W9-F1
#
_cell.length_a   1.000
_cell.length_b   1.000
_cell.length_c   1.000
_cell.angle_alpha   90.00
_cell.angle_beta   90.00
_cell.angle_gamma   90.00
#
_symmetry.space_group_name_H-M   'P 1'
#
loop_
_entity.id
_entity.type
_entity.pdbx_description
1 polymer ?
#
loop_
_entity_poly.entity_id
_entity_poly.type
_entity_poly.pdbx_seq_one_letter_code
_entity_poly.pdbx_strand_id
1 'polypeptide(L)'
;MSTSSRTSEHRSSSRDSPGHEVDGVQQPPSQKDYGRSMKELLPGLKRRWTAVTGIDRRTYMQMFKGALAPTVAIAAYQATSYADTFTTIGYLVGVMAVLSFPIQPRAKFLQTMLVNLLTTCLGCAVTLLAMYCSVRARLNTESNTAASGSSAAAAAGLATSPYNPSASAVAGIWLFAMIYAISAFRAKRPQFTIPSIILAIFANVSMVYAPQFSSMALAQSFAQRLLEAFLSGFAISTACSLIVFPLTSRQVVFNHMSGYIVSLRGAIKANLDYMHSLEDTDVFAPHRVNTAGEEVAGSKEADAFKDKMRALAALHGKTSTDLPFAKREVAIGRLGPDDLQKVFRMLRIVMLPVLGLSCMSDVFQRIAEERGWDRAKSFANIPLSEAHGEEEKMRIESVIEWHELMKRLREPFESISNTIDEGLEHVAILLQLAPAPKQWSVDEENSASDPRPGEKGFSAIYDRRAIGFLDSKKEMLRAWCAMHDIELPGDFFDNPDGKDFKAPPWMNHASLSKDRKRLRRQLFMCLYMEFLLFNTARRVGDLILHVEELQASGKLKRNRLVVPGYKRLRKWIKSSIASVEGEAHDDQQIDTETNNTNVYLGEAYKQKKDPEHLPPANAWERVSDLLRVVAHFLASPASNFGARVACATLSIAIVGFLRDTQAFFTTQRIFWAQIMISISMNPSAGQSLRNFVLRILGTFVFMLLSWVAYYIVDGQTAGVLVFYFIFLHLGVYVILKRPEILPVGMIGQITITLILGYELQVRQIGVEVSTSNGQAYYPIYILAPIRLATVCGGLFLAWIWTVFPYPITEHSQLRQGLGRSLYLLANYYSVVHESVRTRLRGGEGDTTLKDSPGYKLDKARQKVYSKCSTVLTGLRTQASFVKFDIPIGGKFPRERYQAIITQMQSALDFMVLVSLASSAFNDLQQLDDRDHGSEWLANFRRLVDDAHVTSEAITTLLALMSASVSNGSALPPYLRVPEPYQLTQRLDEMDRDILSVRHIAEPGYSSFAVIQIGTKCMLDDLRKILAGVKELVGELDFSYHVVSTADSAREDSVLSG
;
A
#
# COMPACT_ATOMS: atom_id res chain seq x y z
N MET A 1 -34.48 44.01 -45.91
CA MET A 1 -33.63 45.18 -46.27
C MET A 1 -32.20 44.67 -46.32
N SER A 2 -31.73 44.24 -47.49
CA SER A 2 -31.13 45.04 -48.58
C SER A 2 -29.66 44.62 -48.62
N THR A 3 -29.28 43.70 -49.52
CA THR A 3 -28.62 44.00 -50.82
C THR A 3 -27.32 44.78 -50.62
N SER A 4 -26.17 44.43 -51.21
CA SER A 4 -25.94 44.01 -52.59
C SER A 4 -24.42 43.72 -52.71
N SER A 5 -24.00 42.60 -53.31
CA SER A 5 -23.46 42.52 -54.69
C SER A 5 -22.08 43.16 -54.88
N ARG A 6 -21.14 42.72 -55.71
CA ARG A 6 -20.96 41.64 -56.70
C ARG A 6 -19.63 42.04 -57.36
N THR A 7 -18.82 41.09 -57.80
CA THR A 7 -18.26 41.16 -59.17
C THR A 7 -17.84 39.77 -59.59
N SER A 8 -18.52 39.32 -60.65
CA SER A 8 -18.32 38.12 -61.43
C SER A 8 -17.54 38.48 -62.69
N GLU A 9 -16.82 37.52 -63.29
CA GLU A 9 -16.95 37.08 -64.70
C GLU A 9 -15.81 36.08 -65.03
N HIS A 10 -16.15 34.81 -65.29
CA HIS A 10 -16.31 34.15 -66.60
C HIS A 10 -14.96 33.70 -67.22
N ARG A 11 -14.70 32.41 -67.52
CA ARG A 11 -15.29 31.40 -68.43
C ARG A 11 -14.49 30.09 -68.17
N SER A 12 -14.91 28.84 -68.41
CA SER A 12 -16.02 28.23 -69.15
C SER A 12 -16.00 26.70 -68.89
N SER A 13 -17.18 26.11 -68.69
CA SER A 13 -17.71 24.78 -69.11
C SER A 13 -16.73 23.61 -69.31
N SER A 14 -16.97 22.37 -68.89
CA SER A 14 -18.20 21.57 -68.66
C SER A 14 -17.68 20.18 -68.20
N ARG A 15 -18.34 19.33 -67.41
CA ARG A 15 -19.73 18.85 -67.48
C ARG A 15 -20.01 17.95 -66.26
N ASP A 16 -21.17 18.17 -65.64
CA ASP A 16 -22.12 17.21 -65.01
C ASP A 16 -21.62 16.12 -64.03
N SER A 17 -21.93 16.14 -62.71
CA SER A 17 -23.24 15.98 -62.00
C SER A 17 -23.30 14.60 -61.27
N PRO A 18 -24.18 14.37 -60.26
CA PRO A 18 -23.74 14.10 -58.89
C PRO A 18 -24.28 12.82 -58.24
N GLY A 19 -23.79 12.50 -57.04
CA GLY A 19 -24.59 11.91 -55.95
C GLY A 19 -24.67 10.37 -55.82
N HIS A 20 -24.46 9.94 -54.57
CA HIS A 20 -25.05 8.79 -53.86
C HIS A 20 -24.88 7.34 -54.38
N GLU A 21 -24.24 6.48 -53.56
CA GLU A 21 -24.76 5.27 -52.87
C GLU A 21 -23.57 4.38 -52.42
N VAL A 22 -23.48 4.01 -51.14
CA VAL A 22 -23.75 2.66 -50.61
C VAL A 22 -23.17 1.55 -51.50
N ASP A 23 -22.03 0.96 -51.11
CA ASP A 23 -21.96 -0.48 -50.77
C ASP A 23 -20.56 -0.90 -50.35
N GLY A 24 -20.51 -1.84 -49.41
CA GLY A 24 -19.29 -2.47 -48.94
C GLY A 24 -18.73 -3.45 -49.95
N VAL A 25 -17.40 -3.45 -50.11
CA VAL A 25 -16.67 -4.62 -50.57
C VAL A 25 -15.39 -4.74 -49.74
N GLN A 26 -15.40 -5.73 -48.84
CA GLN A 26 -14.21 -6.29 -48.23
C GLN A 26 -13.30 -6.84 -49.34
N GLN A 27 -12.06 -6.35 -49.38
CA GLN A 27 -11.01 -7.00 -50.17
C GLN A 27 -10.81 -8.45 -49.68
N PRO A 28 -10.65 -9.42 -50.59
CA PRO A 28 -10.42 -10.80 -50.21
C PRO A 28 -9.03 -10.94 -49.55
N PRO A 29 -8.90 -11.78 -48.50
CA PRO A 29 -7.62 -11.99 -47.85
C PRO A 29 -6.66 -12.72 -48.80
N SER A 30 -5.41 -12.25 -48.81
CA SER A 30 -4.33 -12.82 -49.60
C SER A 30 -4.09 -14.29 -49.25
N GLN A 31 -3.99 -15.09 -50.31
CA GLN A 31 -3.90 -16.54 -50.31
C GLN A 31 -2.47 -17.01 -49.93
N LYS A 32 -1.99 -16.66 -48.73
CA LYS A 32 -0.68 -17.09 -48.18
C LYS A 32 -0.71 -17.60 -46.72
N ASP A 33 -1.87 -17.77 -46.11
CA ASP A 33 -1.98 -18.26 -44.71
C ASP A 33 -2.47 -19.71 -44.54
N TYR A 34 -2.67 -20.47 -45.64
CA TYR A 34 -2.93 -21.91 -45.55
C TYR A 34 -1.62 -22.69 -45.42
N GLY A 35 -1.14 -22.83 -44.19
CA GLY A 35 0.01 -23.68 -43.89
C GLY A 35 0.77 -23.40 -42.59
N ARG A 36 0.34 -22.45 -41.75
CA ARG A 36 0.97 -22.27 -40.44
C ARG A 36 0.51 -23.37 -39.48
N SER A 37 1.45 -24.21 -39.08
CA SER A 37 1.25 -25.24 -38.05
C SER A 37 0.64 -24.61 -36.79
N MET A 38 -0.31 -25.29 -36.16
CA MET A 38 -0.95 -24.85 -34.90
C MET A 38 0.09 -24.48 -33.82
N LYS A 39 1.30 -25.03 -33.90
CA LYS A 39 2.46 -24.71 -33.05
C LYS A 39 3.02 -23.29 -33.21
N GLU A 40 2.84 -22.63 -34.36
CA GLU A 40 3.35 -21.27 -34.63
C GLU A 40 2.38 -20.15 -34.27
N LEU A 41 1.07 -20.42 -34.22
CA LEU A 41 0.04 -19.46 -33.81
C LEU A 41 -0.16 -19.42 -32.28
N LEU A 42 0.08 -20.55 -31.61
CA LEU A 42 -0.01 -20.69 -30.15
C LEU A 42 0.81 -19.66 -29.35
N PRO A 43 2.06 -19.31 -29.71
CA PRO A 43 2.86 -18.31 -28.97
C PRO A 43 2.28 -16.90 -29.06
N GLY A 44 1.78 -16.50 -30.25
CA GLY A 44 1.16 -15.19 -30.48
C GLY A 44 -0.18 -15.05 -29.75
N LEU A 45 -1.01 -16.10 -29.81
CA LEU A 45 -2.27 -16.16 -29.08
C LEU A 45 -2.05 -16.19 -27.56
N LYS A 46 -1.05 -16.96 -27.11
CA LYS A 46 -0.65 -17.03 -25.69
C LYS A 46 -0.15 -15.69 -25.18
N ARG A 47 0.68 -14.96 -25.95
CA ARG A 47 1.15 -13.61 -25.60
C ARG A 47 0.00 -12.62 -25.49
N ARG A 48 -0.93 -12.62 -26.46
CA ARG A 48 -2.14 -11.78 -26.42
C ARG A 48 -3.05 -12.15 -25.24
N TRP A 49 -3.27 -13.44 -24.99
CA TRP A 49 -4.05 -13.92 -23.85
C TRP A 49 -3.44 -13.50 -22.51
N THR A 50 -2.13 -13.66 -22.32
CA THR A 50 -1.44 -13.21 -21.11
C THR A 50 -1.42 -11.69 -21.00
N ALA A 51 -1.33 -10.95 -22.10
CA ALA A 51 -1.38 -9.48 -22.07
C ALA A 51 -2.76 -8.95 -21.65
N VAL A 52 -3.84 -9.60 -22.09
CA VAL A 52 -5.22 -9.16 -21.79
C VAL A 52 -5.72 -9.68 -20.44
N THR A 53 -5.45 -10.95 -20.12
CA THR A 53 -5.97 -11.60 -18.90
C THR A 53 -4.98 -11.60 -17.74
N GLY A 54 -3.69 -11.43 -18.02
CA GLY A 54 -2.63 -11.60 -17.03
C GLY A 54 -2.47 -13.03 -16.49
N ILE A 55 -3.15 -14.04 -17.03
CA ILE A 55 -3.12 -15.40 -16.46
C ILE A 55 -1.84 -16.12 -16.89
N ASP A 56 -0.83 -16.08 -16.02
CA ASP A 56 0.38 -16.89 -16.16
C ASP A 56 0.16 -18.31 -15.64
N ARG A 57 1.04 -19.26 -16.03
CA ARG A 57 1.03 -20.65 -15.52
C ARG A 57 0.90 -20.70 -14.00
N ARG A 58 1.64 -19.84 -13.30
CA ARG A 58 1.61 -19.76 -11.84
C ARG A 58 0.28 -19.22 -11.31
N THR A 59 -0.29 -18.21 -11.95
CA THR A 59 -1.62 -17.68 -11.60
C THR A 59 -2.67 -18.76 -11.78
N TYR A 60 -2.64 -19.49 -12.90
CA TYR A 60 -3.57 -20.59 -13.14
C TYR A 60 -3.43 -21.71 -12.10
N MET A 61 -2.20 -22.10 -11.71
CA MET A 61 -1.98 -23.08 -10.64
C MET A 61 -2.62 -22.64 -9.32
N GLN A 62 -2.61 -21.35 -8.99
CA GLN A 62 -3.30 -20.82 -7.81
C GLN A 62 -4.83 -20.77 -7.99
N MET A 63 -5.33 -20.46 -9.18
CA MET A 63 -6.76 -20.53 -9.49
C MET A 63 -7.30 -21.94 -9.32
N PHE A 64 -6.61 -22.93 -9.90
CA PHE A 64 -6.92 -24.35 -9.77
C PHE A 64 -6.94 -24.77 -8.30
N LYS A 65 -5.89 -24.44 -7.55
CA LYS A 65 -5.78 -24.73 -6.11
C LYS A 65 -6.92 -24.12 -5.31
N GLY A 66 -7.29 -22.87 -5.60
CA GLY A 66 -8.37 -22.15 -4.92
C GLY A 66 -9.76 -22.73 -5.19
N ALA A 67 -10.01 -23.21 -6.40
CA ALA A 67 -11.27 -23.84 -6.77
C ALA A 67 -11.38 -25.30 -6.29
N LEU A 68 -10.26 -26.00 -6.13
CA LEU A 68 -10.24 -27.42 -5.80
C LEU A 68 -10.82 -27.73 -4.41
N ALA A 69 -10.40 -26.99 -3.37
CA ALA A 69 -10.83 -27.27 -1.99
C ALA A 69 -12.37 -27.29 -1.80
N PRO A 70 -13.13 -26.25 -2.23
CA PRO A 70 -14.58 -26.28 -2.13
C PRO A 70 -15.22 -27.30 -3.09
N THR A 71 -14.59 -27.63 -4.22
CA THR A 71 -15.05 -28.69 -5.13
C THR A 71 -14.97 -30.06 -4.47
N VAL A 72 -13.84 -30.37 -3.83
CA VAL A 72 -13.65 -31.63 -3.08
C VAL A 72 -14.66 -31.74 -1.93
N ALA A 73 -14.92 -30.65 -1.21
CA ALA A 73 -15.91 -30.65 -0.12
C ALA A 73 -17.33 -30.98 -0.59
N ILE A 74 -17.79 -30.37 -1.69
CA ILE A 74 -19.13 -30.64 -2.23
C ILE A 74 -19.20 -32.00 -2.93
N ALA A 75 -18.12 -32.43 -3.60
CA ALA A 75 -18.04 -33.75 -4.21
C ALA A 75 -18.04 -34.87 -3.16
N ALA A 76 -17.31 -34.70 -2.04
CA ALA A 76 -17.32 -35.65 -0.92
C ALA A 76 -18.72 -35.84 -0.34
N TYR A 77 -19.56 -34.79 -0.38
CA TYR A 77 -20.95 -34.86 0.06
C TYR A 77 -21.82 -35.82 -0.76
N GLN A 78 -21.41 -36.19 -1.97
CA GLN A 78 -22.13 -37.20 -2.77
C GLN A 78 -21.89 -38.65 -2.26
N ALA A 79 -20.98 -38.85 -1.31
CA ALA A 79 -20.83 -40.13 -0.62
C ALA A 79 -21.86 -40.25 0.51
N THR A 80 -22.55 -41.39 0.60
CA THR A 80 -23.60 -41.64 1.62
C THR A 80 -23.07 -41.48 3.05
N SER A 81 -21.92 -42.07 3.37
CA SER A 81 -21.30 -41.94 4.70
C SER A 81 -21.00 -40.50 5.10
N TYR A 82 -20.60 -39.66 4.13
CA TYR A 82 -20.34 -38.24 4.35
C TYR A 82 -21.65 -37.46 4.54
N ALA A 83 -22.64 -37.75 3.69
CA ALA A 83 -23.96 -37.13 3.74
C ALA A 83 -24.70 -37.45 5.05
N ASP A 84 -24.60 -38.69 5.55
CA ASP A 84 -25.20 -39.13 6.81
C ASP A 84 -24.58 -38.44 8.04
N THR A 85 -23.28 -38.11 7.96
CA THR A 85 -22.56 -37.42 9.04
C THR A 85 -23.00 -35.96 9.15
N PHE A 86 -22.99 -35.24 8.03
CA PHE A 86 -23.26 -33.79 8.03
C PHE A 86 -24.72 -33.43 7.80
N THR A 87 -25.53 -34.34 7.26
CA THR A 87 -26.97 -34.13 7.01
C THR A 87 -27.24 -32.75 6.39
N THR A 88 -28.12 -31.95 6.97
CA THR A 88 -28.56 -30.66 6.46
C THR A 88 -27.51 -29.53 6.46
N ILE A 89 -26.34 -29.72 7.10
CA ILE A 89 -25.27 -28.70 7.20
C ILE A 89 -24.08 -28.96 6.27
N GLY A 90 -24.17 -29.95 5.38
CA GLY A 90 -23.10 -30.35 4.47
C GLY A 90 -22.50 -29.24 3.62
N TYR A 91 -23.34 -28.37 3.06
CA TYR A 91 -22.88 -27.24 2.25
C TYR A 91 -21.95 -26.28 3.02
N LEU A 92 -22.03 -26.22 4.36
CA LEU A 92 -21.14 -25.36 5.18
C LEU A 92 -19.69 -25.80 5.12
N VAL A 93 -19.40 -27.10 4.90
CA VAL A 93 -18.04 -27.59 4.68
C VAL A 93 -17.41 -26.89 3.47
N GLY A 94 -18.18 -26.79 2.37
CA GLY A 94 -17.75 -26.08 1.15
C GLY A 94 -17.51 -24.59 1.40
N VAL A 95 -18.41 -23.93 2.15
CA VAL A 95 -18.24 -22.51 2.52
C VAL A 95 -16.99 -22.28 3.37
N MET A 96 -16.71 -23.16 4.33
CA MET A 96 -15.51 -23.07 5.17
C MET A 96 -14.22 -23.36 4.37
N ALA A 97 -14.28 -24.24 3.38
CA ALA A 97 -13.17 -24.45 2.45
C ALA A 97 -12.86 -23.19 1.61
N VAL A 98 -13.88 -22.42 1.18
CA VAL A 98 -13.68 -21.11 0.52
C VAL A 98 -13.08 -20.08 1.48
N LEU A 99 -13.68 -19.91 2.67
CA LEU A 99 -13.27 -18.90 3.66
C LEU A 99 -11.88 -19.16 4.27
N SER A 100 -11.34 -20.37 4.11
CA SER A 100 -10.00 -20.73 4.55
C SER A 100 -8.88 -20.20 3.65
N PHE A 101 -9.19 -19.72 2.44
CA PHE A 101 -8.24 -19.19 1.46
C PHE A 101 -7.01 -20.10 1.22
N PRO A 102 -7.18 -21.30 0.63
CA PRO A 102 -6.08 -22.25 0.37
C PRO A 102 -4.99 -21.70 -0.58
N ILE A 103 -5.26 -20.60 -1.28
CA ILE A 103 -4.30 -19.92 -2.19
C ILE A 103 -3.20 -19.15 -1.44
N GLN A 104 -3.34 -18.93 -0.13
CA GLN A 104 -2.35 -18.17 0.64
C GLN A 104 -1.00 -18.93 0.71
N PRO A 105 0.14 -18.21 0.78
CA PRO A 105 1.44 -18.82 1.01
C PRO A 105 1.45 -19.63 2.32
N ARG A 106 2.15 -20.77 2.33
CA ARG A 106 2.10 -21.78 3.39
C ARG A 106 2.20 -21.21 4.81
N ALA A 107 3.22 -20.42 5.13
CA ALA A 107 3.38 -19.90 6.50
C ALA A 107 2.26 -18.92 6.89
N LYS A 108 1.79 -18.11 5.94
CA LYS A 108 0.65 -17.20 6.16
C LYS A 108 -0.64 -17.99 6.37
N PHE A 109 -0.89 -18.98 5.51
CA PHE A 109 -2.03 -19.89 5.60
C PHE A 109 -2.06 -20.64 6.93
N LEU A 110 -0.95 -21.27 7.34
CA LEU A 110 -0.87 -22.02 8.60
C LEU A 110 -1.09 -21.12 9.82
N GLN A 111 -0.55 -19.90 9.79
CA GLN A 111 -0.78 -18.93 10.86
C GLN A 111 -2.26 -18.53 10.95
N THR A 112 -2.87 -18.19 9.82
CA THR A 112 -4.31 -17.86 9.76
C THR A 112 -5.16 -19.06 10.16
N MET A 113 -4.80 -20.27 9.73
CA MET A 113 -5.50 -21.50 10.07
C MET A 113 -5.44 -21.81 11.58
N LEU A 114 -4.29 -21.63 12.22
CA LEU A 114 -4.18 -21.79 13.68
C LEU A 114 -5.13 -20.84 14.41
N VAL A 115 -5.20 -19.58 13.98
CA VAL A 115 -6.13 -18.60 14.55
C VAL A 115 -7.57 -18.99 14.28
N ASN A 116 -7.92 -19.44 13.08
CA ASN A 116 -9.26 -19.94 12.74
C ASN A 116 -9.65 -21.13 13.62
N LEU A 117 -8.75 -22.08 13.88
CA LEU A 117 -8.99 -23.22 14.76
C LEU A 117 -9.26 -22.77 16.20
N LEU A 118 -8.37 -21.96 16.77
CA LEU A 118 -8.51 -21.47 18.15
C LEU A 118 -9.78 -20.65 18.34
N THR A 119 -10.09 -19.74 17.39
CA THR A 119 -11.29 -18.90 17.44
C THR A 119 -12.57 -19.70 17.24
N THR A 120 -12.58 -20.72 16.38
CA THR A 120 -13.75 -21.59 16.16
C THR A 120 -14.01 -22.48 17.38
N CYS A 121 -12.97 -23.04 18.00
CA CYS A 121 -13.11 -23.82 19.23
C CYS A 121 -13.61 -22.96 20.39
N LEU A 122 -13.06 -21.74 20.55
CA LEU A 122 -13.57 -20.77 21.52
C LEU A 122 -15.02 -20.39 21.23
N GLY A 123 -15.35 -20.17 19.95
CA GLY A 123 -16.71 -19.91 19.49
C GLY A 123 -17.69 -21.01 19.88
N CYS A 124 -17.32 -22.26 19.64
CA CYS A 124 -18.11 -23.43 20.02
C CYS A 124 -18.38 -23.46 21.54
N ALA A 125 -17.34 -23.24 22.36
CA ALA A 125 -17.49 -23.18 23.81
C ALA A 125 -18.46 -22.08 24.28
N VAL A 126 -18.34 -20.87 23.71
CA VAL A 126 -19.25 -19.75 24.03
C VAL A 126 -20.67 -20.03 23.54
N THR A 127 -20.85 -20.61 22.36
CA THR A 127 -22.20 -20.98 21.87
C THR A 127 -22.83 -22.10 22.67
N LEU A 128 -22.06 -23.06 23.18
CA LEU A 128 -22.58 -24.10 24.06
C LEU A 128 -23.07 -23.51 25.38
N LEU A 129 -22.34 -22.55 25.95
CA LEU A 129 -22.79 -21.79 27.11
C LEU A 129 -24.08 -21.01 26.80
N ALA A 130 -24.17 -20.36 25.64
CA ALA A 130 -25.38 -19.65 25.20
C ALA A 130 -26.57 -20.60 25.05
N MET A 131 -26.39 -21.76 24.40
CA MET A 131 -27.41 -22.80 24.27
C MET A 131 -27.82 -23.36 25.63
N TYR A 132 -26.88 -23.58 26.55
CA TYR A 132 -27.19 -24.00 27.92
C TYR A 132 -28.09 -22.98 28.63
N CYS A 133 -27.79 -21.69 28.52
CA CYS A 133 -28.62 -20.63 29.07
C CYS A 133 -30.04 -20.65 28.45
N SER A 134 -30.16 -20.81 27.13
CA SER A 134 -31.45 -20.89 26.44
C SER A 134 -32.27 -22.11 26.85
N VAL A 135 -31.63 -23.30 26.93
CA VAL A 135 -32.29 -24.54 27.38
C VAL A 135 -32.72 -24.44 28.84
N ARG A 136 -31.88 -23.88 29.72
CA ARG A 136 -32.26 -23.66 31.13
C ARG A 136 -33.39 -22.65 31.27
N ALA A 137 -33.40 -21.58 30.47
CA ALA A 137 -34.50 -20.64 30.45
C ALA A 137 -35.81 -21.31 30.01
N ARG A 138 -35.77 -22.21 29.02
CA ARG A 138 -36.92 -23.06 28.67
C ARG A 138 -37.37 -23.91 29.84
N LEU A 139 -36.48 -24.73 30.40
CA LEU A 139 -36.83 -25.67 31.47
C LEU A 139 -37.39 -24.99 32.72
N ASN A 140 -36.95 -23.77 33.02
CA ASN A 140 -37.44 -22.99 34.15
C ASN A 140 -38.80 -22.32 33.88
N THR A 141 -39.24 -22.23 32.63
CA THR A 141 -40.48 -21.53 32.22
C THR A 141 -41.53 -22.46 31.63
N GLU A 142 -41.14 -23.68 31.26
CA GLU A 142 -42.06 -24.80 31.01
C GLU A 142 -42.56 -25.36 32.35
N SER A 143 -43.66 -24.81 32.89
CA SER A 143 -44.39 -25.35 34.03
C SER A 143 -45.79 -25.84 33.60
N ASN A 144 -46.03 -27.16 33.71
CA ASN A 144 -47.34 -27.87 33.83
C ASN A 144 -48.57 -27.46 32.98
N THR A 145 -48.44 -26.66 31.92
CA THR A 145 -49.58 -26.13 31.14
C THR A 145 -49.65 -26.63 29.70
N ALA A 146 -49.15 -27.84 29.43
CA ALA A 146 -49.33 -28.53 28.15
C ALA A 146 -49.88 -29.96 28.34
N ALA A 147 -51.01 -30.08 29.03
CA ALA A 147 -51.89 -31.26 28.95
C ALA A 147 -52.96 -31.12 27.83
N SER A 148 -52.78 -30.23 26.86
CA SER A 148 -53.79 -29.97 25.82
C SER A 148 -53.21 -29.58 24.45
N GLY A 149 -52.15 -30.26 24.02
CA GLY A 149 -51.72 -30.28 22.62
C GLY A 149 -51.64 -31.73 22.16
N SER A 150 -52.64 -32.17 21.40
CA SER A 150 -52.81 -33.55 20.93
C SER A 150 -51.50 -34.20 20.44
N SER A 151 -51.15 -35.30 21.10
CA SER A 151 -50.04 -36.22 20.82
C SER A 151 -50.23 -37.04 19.52
N ALA A 152 -50.76 -36.44 18.46
CA ALA A 152 -51.03 -37.11 17.19
C ALA A 152 -50.06 -36.75 16.04
N ALA A 153 -49.07 -35.88 16.28
CA ALA A 153 -48.09 -35.46 15.26
C ALA A 153 -46.63 -35.80 15.61
N ALA A 154 -46.40 -36.81 16.45
CA ALA A 154 -45.08 -37.19 16.96
C ALA A 154 -44.41 -38.36 16.18
N ALA A 155 -44.69 -38.51 14.88
CA ALA A 155 -44.26 -39.67 14.10
C ALA A 155 -43.29 -39.39 12.94
N ALA A 156 -42.77 -38.18 12.74
CA ALA A 156 -41.81 -37.92 11.65
C ALA A 156 -40.79 -36.82 11.96
N GLY A 157 -39.56 -37.22 12.29
CA GLY A 157 -38.32 -36.43 12.11
C GLY A 157 -38.21 -35.07 12.82
N LEU A 158 -37.64 -35.09 14.04
CA LEU A 158 -37.23 -33.92 14.86
C LEU A 158 -38.37 -32.91 15.14
N ALA A 159 -39.15 -33.19 16.18
CA ALA A 159 -40.13 -32.28 16.74
C ALA A 159 -39.49 -30.92 17.09
N THR A 160 -39.78 -29.88 16.31
CA THR A 160 -39.55 -28.49 16.73
C THR A 160 -40.33 -28.28 18.02
N SER A 161 -39.62 -28.07 19.12
CA SER A 161 -40.27 -27.86 20.42
C SER A 161 -41.19 -26.64 20.35
N PRO A 162 -42.33 -26.63 21.06
CA PRO A 162 -43.24 -25.50 21.06
C PRO A 162 -42.49 -24.21 21.42
N TYR A 163 -42.93 -23.11 20.83
CA TYR A 163 -42.33 -21.79 21.01
C TYR A 163 -42.21 -21.47 22.51
N ASN A 164 -41.01 -21.08 22.94
CA ASN A 164 -40.75 -20.61 24.31
C ASN A 164 -40.21 -19.17 24.26
N PRO A 165 -40.91 -18.19 24.87
CA PRO A 165 -40.50 -16.79 24.82
C PRO A 165 -39.19 -16.53 25.57
N SER A 166 -38.97 -17.20 26.70
CA SER A 166 -37.78 -17.00 27.54
C SER A 166 -36.52 -17.55 26.90
N ALA A 167 -36.59 -18.73 26.27
CA ALA A 167 -35.49 -19.30 25.50
C ALA A 167 -35.12 -18.42 24.30
N SER A 168 -36.12 -17.86 23.61
CA SER A 168 -35.94 -16.96 22.47
C SER A 168 -35.32 -15.63 22.87
N ALA A 169 -35.76 -15.04 24.00
CA ALA A 169 -35.16 -13.82 24.55
C ALA A 169 -33.69 -14.03 24.94
N VAL A 170 -33.37 -15.13 25.63
CA VAL A 170 -31.99 -15.46 26.03
C VAL A 170 -31.10 -15.69 24.81
N ALA A 171 -31.59 -16.37 23.78
CA ALA A 171 -30.84 -16.57 22.52
C ALA A 171 -30.57 -15.23 21.82
N GLY A 172 -31.54 -14.32 21.80
CA GLY A 172 -31.39 -12.98 21.23
C GLY A 172 -30.33 -12.12 21.95
N ILE A 173 -30.32 -12.16 23.28
CA ILE A 173 -29.32 -11.44 24.10
C ILE A 173 -27.91 -12.00 23.84
N TRP A 174 -27.76 -13.32 23.79
CA TRP A 174 -26.48 -13.96 23.47
C TRP A 174 -26.01 -13.65 22.07
N LEU A 175 -26.91 -13.68 21.07
CA LEU A 175 -26.59 -13.30 19.70
C LEU A 175 -26.06 -11.85 19.65
N PHE A 176 -26.72 -10.91 20.32
CA PHE A 176 -26.27 -9.53 20.38
C PHE A 176 -24.87 -9.43 21.00
N ALA A 177 -24.65 -10.02 22.18
CA ALA A 177 -23.38 -9.96 22.88
C ALA A 177 -22.23 -10.58 22.08
N MET A 178 -22.47 -11.73 21.43
CA MET A 178 -21.48 -12.39 20.58
C MET A 178 -21.13 -11.54 19.36
N ILE A 179 -22.13 -11.10 18.59
CA ILE A 179 -21.88 -10.30 17.37
C ILE A 179 -21.23 -8.96 17.69
N TYR A 180 -21.60 -8.34 18.82
CA TYR A 180 -20.94 -7.15 19.35
C TYR A 180 -19.44 -7.42 19.60
N ALA A 181 -19.10 -8.44 20.39
CA ALA A 181 -17.72 -8.76 20.72
C ALA A 181 -16.88 -9.12 19.49
N ILE A 182 -17.45 -9.93 18.59
CA ILE A 182 -16.80 -10.36 17.34
C ILE A 182 -16.52 -9.15 16.43
N SER A 183 -17.51 -8.26 16.27
CA SER A 183 -17.42 -7.11 15.38
C SER A 183 -16.53 -6.00 15.96
N ALA A 184 -16.56 -5.79 17.28
CA ALA A 184 -15.64 -4.90 17.97
C ALA A 184 -14.19 -5.39 17.87
N PHE A 185 -13.97 -6.70 18.03
CA PHE A 185 -12.65 -7.31 17.81
C PHE A 185 -12.18 -7.13 16.37
N ARG A 186 -13.06 -7.35 15.38
CA ARG A 186 -12.78 -7.12 13.96
C ARG A 186 -12.38 -5.67 13.68
N ALA A 187 -13.09 -4.69 14.23
CA ALA A 187 -12.76 -3.27 14.03
C ALA A 187 -11.48 -2.85 14.74
N LYS A 188 -11.20 -3.40 15.94
CA LYS A 188 -9.94 -3.14 16.64
C LYS A 188 -8.75 -3.80 15.94
N ARG A 189 -8.96 -4.95 15.28
CA ARG A 189 -7.92 -5.75 14.60
C ARG A 189 -8.37 -6.27 13.23
N PRO A 190 -8.26 -5.44 12.19
CA PRO A 190 -8.66 -5.83 10.83
C PRO A 190 -7.95 -7.08 10.28
N GLN A 191 -6.71 -7.36 10.74
CA GLN A 191 -5.97 -8.59 10.39
C GLN A 191 -6.72 -9.91 10.70
N PHE A 192 -7.68 -9.88 11.63
CA PHE A 192 -8.49 -11.04 12.01
C PHE A 192 -9.89 -11.02 11.39
N THR A 193 -10.12 -10.23 10.33
CA THR A 193 -11.42 -10.13 9.65
C THR A 193 -11.96 -11.49 9.21
N ILE A 194 -11.14 -12.36 8.62
CA ILE A 194 -11.55 -13.71 8.18
C ILE A 194 -11.95 -14.59 9.39
N PRO A 195 -11.11 -14.76 10.43
CA PRO A 195 -11.52 -15.46 11.66
C PRO A 195 -12.81 -14.91 12.28
N SER A 196 -12.96 -13.57 12.33
CA SER A 196 -14.18 -12.93 12.84
C SER A 196 -15.41 -13.25 11.99
N ILE A 197 -15.27 -13.35 10.66
CA ILE A 197 -16.37 -13.76 9.76
C ILE A 197 -16.79 -15.20 10.05
N ILE A 198 -15.83 -16.12 10.18
CA ILE A 198 -16.09 -17.54 10.50
C ILE A 198 -16.82 -17.65 11.84
N LEU A 199 -16.34 -16.94 12.86
CA LEU A 199 -16.94 -16.91 14.20
C LEU A 199 -18.35 -16.30 14.18
N ALA A 200 -18.57 -15.25 13.39
CA ALA A 200 -19.90 -14.66 13.20
C ALA A 200 -20.86 -15.64 12.51
N ILE A 201 -20.43 -16.39 11.49
CA ILE A 201 -21.26 -17.43 10.86
C ILE A 201 -21.64 -18.49 11.90
N PHE A 202 -20.67 -18.97 12.68
CA PHE A 202 -20.90 -19.96 13.72
C PHE A 202 -21.94 -19.48 14.76
N ALA A 203 -21.79 -18.25 15.26
CA ALA A 203 -22.72 -17.63 16.20
C ALA A 203 -24.13 -17.45 15.61
N ASN A 204 -24.23 -16.90 14.39
CA ASN A 204 -25.51 -16.67 13.72
C ASN A 204 -26.27 -17.98 13.48
N VAL A 205 -25.61 -19.02 12.95
CA VAL A 205 -26.25 -20.33 12.70
C VAL A 205 -26.69 -20.97 14.01
N SER A 206 -25.86 -20.91 15.05
CA SER A 206 -26.15 -21.51 16.35
C SER A 206 -27.36 -20.89 17.06
N MET A 207 -27.44 -19.55 17.09
CA MET A 207 -28.46 -18.84 17.86
C MET A 207 -29.85 -18.89 17.21
N VAL A 208 -29.94 -19.21 15.92
CA VAL A 208 -31.24 -19.43 15.24
C VAL A 208 -31.92 -20.69 15.74
N TYR A 209 -31.16 -21.75 16.00
CA TYR A 209 -31.68 -23.04 16.45
C TYR A 209 -31.70 -23.18 17.97
N ALA A 210 -30.92 -22.39 18.71
CA ALA A 210 -30.86 -22.45 20.17
C ALA A 210 -32.23 -22.43 20.90
N PRO A 211 -33.23 -21.61 20.48
CA PRO A 211 -34.55 -21.63 21.10
C PRO A 211 -35.37 -22.90 20.83
N GLN A 212 -34.99 -23.71 19.85
CA GLN A 212 -35.74 -24.90 19.43
C GLN A 212 -35.31 -26.17 20.19
N PHE A 213 -34.17 -26.14 20.89
CA PHE A 213 -33.67 -27.30 21.63
C PHE A 213 -34.37 -27.47 22.98
N SER A 214 -35.05 -28.60 23.18
CA SER A 214 -35.68 -28.97 24.46
C SER A 214 -34.68 -29.49 25.50
N SER A 215 -33.54 -30.02 25.07
CA SER A 215 -32.54 -30.62 25.96
C SER A 215 -31.12 -30.22 25.57
N MET A 216 -30.22 -30.32 26.54
CA MET A 216 -28.79 -30.05 26.31
C MET A 216 -28.15 -31.12 25.42
N ALA A 217 -28.67 -32.35 25.41
CA ALA A 217 -28.17 -33.42 24.54
C ALA A 217 -28.35 -33.06 23.05
N LEU A 218 -29.51 -32.50 22.70
CA LEU A 218 -29.77 -32.01 21.34
C LEU A 218 -28.84 -30.84 20.98
N ALA A 219 -28.72 -29.87 21.88
CA ALA A 219 -27.82 -28.71 21.69
C ALA A 219 -26.35 -29.13 21.49
N GLN A 220 -25.86 -30.08 22.31
CA GLN A 220 -24.50 -30.60 22.21
C GLN A 220 -24.28 -31.36 20.89
N SER A 221 -25.24 -32.20 20.47
CA SER A 221 -25.14 -32.92 19.21
C SER A 221 -25.10 -31.98 18.00
N PHE A 222 -25.89 -30.89 18.03
CA PHE A 222 -25.89 -29.89 16.98
C PHE A 222 -24.57 -29.10 16.94
N ALA A 223 -24.09 -28.64 18.10
CA ALA A 223 -22.84 -27.90 18.20
C ALA A 223 -21.64 -28.75 17.78
N GLN A 224 -21.63 -30.03 18.13
CA GLN A 224 -20.61 -30.99 17.70
C GLN A 224 -20.62 -31.14 16.18
N ARG A 225 -21.77 -31.42 15.55
CA ARG A 225 -21.89 -31.53 14.09
C ARG A 225 -21.47 -30.25 13.37
N LEU A 226 -21.85 -29.09 13.90
CA LEU A 226 -21.46 -27.79 13.35
C LEU A 226 -19.94 -27.57 13.44
N LEU A 227 -19.33 -27.91 14.58
CA LEU A 227 -17.88 -27.86 14.76
C LEU A 227 -17.16 -28.82 13.80
N GLU A 228 -17.61 -30.06 13.70
CA GLU A 228 -17.07 -31.06 12.78
C GLU A 228 -17.15 -30.61 11.32
N ALA A 229 -18.25 -29.95 10.91
CA ALA A 229 -18.40 -29.41 9.56
C ALA A 229 -17.35 -28.30 9.27
N PHE A 230 -17.12 -27.41 10.24
CA PHE A 230 -16.12 -26.33 10.10
C PHE A 230 -14.70 -26.90 10.05
N LEU A 231 -14.36 -27.79 10.97
CA LEU A 231 -13.06 -28.45 11.03
C LEU A 231 -12.78 -29.30 9.78
N SER A 232 -13.80 -29.93 9.21
CA SER A 232 -13.69 -30.69 7.95
C SER A 232 -13.37 -29.78 6.77
N GLY A 233 -14.04 -28.61 6.66
CA GLY A 233 -13.71 -27.62 5.65
C GLY A 233 -12.28 -27.10 5.78
N PHE A 234 -11.83 -26.86 7.02
CA PHE A 234 -10.45 -26.48 7.32
C PHE A 234 -9.44 -27.57 6.97
N ALA A 235 -9.76 -28.84 7.26
CA ALA A 235 -8.92 -29.97 6.94
C ALA A 235 -8.75 -30.13 5.42
N ILE A 236 -9.83 -30.07 4.65
CA ILE A 236 -9.81 -30.13 3.17
C ILE A 236 -9.00 -28.97 2.60
N SER A 237 -9.23 -27.74 3.09
CA SER A 237 -8.45 -26.57 2.67
C SER A 237 -6.97 -26.72 3.03
N THR A 238 -6.64 -27.31 4.18
CA THR A 238 -5.25 -27.55 4.61
C THR A 238 -4.56 -28.58 3.73
N ALA A 239 -5.23 -29.70 3.43
CA ALA A 239 -4.74 -30.71 2.50
C ALA A 239 -4.47 -30.11 1.11
N CYS A 240 -5.44 -29.37 0.56
CA CYS A 240 -5.27 -28.68 -0.72
C CYS A 240 -4.14 -27.63 -0.65
N SER A 241 -4.01 -26.91 0.48
CA SER A 241 -2.99 -25.87 0.65
C SER A 241 -1.57 -26.43 0.64
N LEU A 242 -1.36 -27.56 1.32
CA LEU A 242 -0.04 -28.14 1.56
C LEU A 242 0.42 -29.09 0.45
N ILE A 243 -0.50 -29.83 -0.18
CA ILE A 243 -0.21 -30.88 -1.17
C ILE A 243 -0.28 -30.34 -2.60
N VAL A 244 -1.32 -29.56 -2.94
CA VAL A 244 -1.59 -29.13 -4.32
C VAL A 244 -0.87 -27.81 -4.60
N PHE A 245 0.10 -27.84 -5.52
CA PHE A 245 0.93 -26.68 -5.92
C PHE A 245 1.41 -25.83 -4.73
N PRO A 246 2.22 -26.42 -3.84
CA PRO A 246 2.64 -25.76 -2.64
C PRO A 246 3.44 -24.50 -2.91
N LEU A 247 3.00 -23.37 -2.34
CA LEU A 247 3.66 -22.09 -2.44
C LEU A 247 4.22 -21.68 -1.08
N THR A 248 5.54 -21.65 -0.94
CA THR A 248 6.19 -21.19 0.30
C THR A 248 6.22 -19.66 0.37
N SER A 249 6.12 -19.11 1.58
CA SER A 249 6.25 -17.66 1.80
C SER A 249 7.63 -17.16 1.37
N ARG A 250 8.68 -17.97 1.56
CA ARG A 250 10.03 -17.68 1.06
C ARG A 250 10.10 -17.59 -0.44
N GLN A 251 9.44 -18.50 -1.17
CA GLN A 251 9.40 -18.42 -2.62
C GLN A 251 8.76 -17.10 -3.06
N VAL A 252 7.66 -16.67 -2.42
CA VAL A 252 7.05 -15.36 -2.69
C VAL A 252 8.03 -14.21 -2.47
N VAL A 253 8.73 -14.18 -1.33
CA VAL A 253 9.75 -13.15 -1.03
C VAL A 253 10.90 -13.17 -2.03
N PHE A 254 11.40 -14.33 -2.45
CA PHE A 254 12.44 -14.41 -3.49
C PHE A 254 11.97 -13.87 -4.83
N ASN A 255 10.71 -14.13 -5.22
CA ASN A 255 10.15 -13.54 -6.44
C ASN A 255 9.98 -12.02 -6.30
N HIS A 256 9.59 -11.54 -5.12
CA HIS A 256 9.52 -10.11 -4.88
C HIS A 256 10.92 -9.48 -4.91
N MET A 257 11.95 -10.11 -4.33
CA MET A 257 13.35 -9.63 -4.42
C MET A 257 13.87 -9.63 -5.85
N SER A 258 13.58 -10.66 -6.64
CA SER A 258 13.90 -10.69 -8.08
C SER A 258 13.22 -9.54 -8.81
N GLY A 259 11.90 -9.37 -8.62
CA GLY A 259 11.16 -8.22 -9.16
C GLY A 259 11.68 -6.87 -8.67
N TYR A 260 12.19 -6.80 -7.43
CA TYR A 260 12.76 -5.59 -6.85
C TYR A 260 14.03 -5.18 -7.58
N ILE A 261 14.93 -6.13 -7.84
CA ILE A 261 16.16 -5.89 -8.60
C ILE A 261 15.82 -5.49 -10.04
N VAL A 262 14.89 -6.20 -10.70
CA VAL A 262 14.45 -5.86 -12.06
C VAL A 262 13.83 -4.45 -12.12
N SER A 263 13.00 -4.10 -11.15
CA SER A 263 12.40 -2.77 -11.07
C SER A 263 13.44 -1.68 -10.76
N LEU A 264 14.46 -1.95 -9.93
CA LEU A 264 15.58 -1.03 -9.71
C LEU A 264 16.38 -0.79 -10.99
N ARG A 265 16.76 -1.86 -11.71
CA ARG A 265 17.41 -1.78 -13.02
C ARG A 265 16.59 -0.95 -14.01
N GLY A 266 15.28 -1.24 -14.09
CA GLY A 266 14.35 -0.49 -14.92
C GLY A 266 14.22 0.98 -14.53
N ALA A 267 14.32 1.31 -13.24
CA ALA A 267 14.29 2.68 -12.74
C ALA A 267 15.59 3.44 -13.04
N ILE A 268 16.75 2.81 -12.91
CA ILE A 268 18.06 3.39 -13.30
C ILE A 268 18.08 3.67 -14.80
N LYS A 269 17.59 2.73 -15.62
CA LYS A 269 17.47 2.98 -17.07
C LYS A 269 16.51 4.13 -17.39
N ALA A 270 15.36 4.21 -16.72
CA ALA A 270 14.44 5.34 -16.90
C ALA A 270 15.05 6.68 -16.43
N ASN A 271 15.88 6.66 -15.39
CA ASN A 271 16.66 7.84 -15.01
C ASN A 271 17.63 8.23 -16.13
N LEU A 272 18.36 7.29 -16.73
CA LEU A 272 19.25 7.58 -17.86
C LEU A 272 18.48 8.14 -19.07
N ASP A 273 17.35 7.53 -19.43
CA ASP A 273 16.47 8.03 -20.49
C ASP A 273 15.99 9.47 -20.21
N TYR A 274 15.61 9.75 -18.94
CA TYR A 274 15.25 11.09 -18.51
C TYR A 274 16.42 12.07 -18.61
N MET A 275 17.63 11.68 -18.19
CA MET A 275 18.82 12.53 -18.31
C MET A 275 19.15 12.86 -19.77
N HIS A 276 19.06 11.90 -20.68
CA HIS A 276 19.23 12.16 -22.12
C HIS A 276 18.16 13.12 -22.66
N SER A 277 16.92 13.02 -22.19
CA SER A 277 15.87 13.95 -22.63
C SER A 277 16.18 15.40 -22.24
N LEU A 278 16.97 15.64 -21.19
CA LEU A 278 17.37 16.99 -20.77
C LEU A 278 18.40 17.65 -21.70
N GLU A 279 18.93 16.92 -22.69
CA GLU A 279 19.84 17.47 -23.71
C GLU A 279 19.10 18.40 -24.70
N ASP A 280 17.81 18.17 -24.90
CA ASP A 280 16.99 18.84 -25.92
C ASP A 280 15.66 19.40 -25.38
N THR A 281 15.22 19.00 -24.18
CA THR A 281 13.95 19.47 -23.60
C THR A 281 14.13 20.65 -22.64
N ASP A 282 13.08 21.44 -22.45
CA ASP A 282 13.05 22.49 -21.44
C ASP A 282 12.82 21.87 -20.05
N VAL A 283 13.88 21.80 -19.25
CA VAL A 283 13.89 21.24 -17.89
C VAL A 283 12.86 21.92 -16.95
N PHE A 284 12.41 23.14 -17.26
CA PHE A 284 11.50 23.92 -16.43
C PHE A 284 10.02 23.79 -16.84
N ALA A 285 9.73 23.11 -17.96
CA ALA A 285 8.38 22.86 -18.46
C ALA A 285 7.93 21.41 -18.12
N PRO A 286 6.93 21.21 -17.24
CA PRO A 286 6.45 19.88 -16.88
C PRO A 286 5.55 19.29 -17.98
N HIS A 287 5.73 18.00 -18.28
CA HIS A 287 4.87 17.29 -19.23
C HIS A 287 3.41 17.30 -18.76
N ARG A 288 2.47 17.57 -19.68
CA ARG A 288 1.03 17.58 -19.38
C ARG A 288 0.23 16.94 -20.50
N VAL A 289 -0.85 16.27 -20.14
CA VAL A 289 -1.87 15.81 -21.07
C VAL A 289 -3.13 16.62 -20.79
N ASN A 290 -3.57 17.41 -21.76
CA ASN A 290 -4.78 18.22 -21.61
C ASN A 290 -6.04 17.34 -21.68
N THR A 291 -7.20 17.89 -21.30
CA THR A 291 -8.51 17.20 -21.36
C THR A 291 -8.90 16.72 -22.76
N ALA A 292 -8.30 17.28 -23.82
CA ALA A 292 -8.45 16.85 -25.21
C ALA A 292 -7.55 15.65 -25.61
N GLY A 293 -6.69 15.18 -24.71
CA GLY A 293 -5.72 14.11 -24.99
C GLY A 293 -4.47 14.57 -25.74
N GLU A 294 -4.35 15.87 -26.03
CA GLU A 294 -3.14 16.46 -26.61
C GLU A 294 -2.03 16.56 -25.57
N GLU A 295 -0.83 16.11 -25.98
CA GLU A 295 0.38 16.16 -25.18
C GLU A 295 1.01 17.54 -25.30
N VAL A 296 1.16 18.23 -24.17
CA VAL A 296 1.79 19.56 -24.07
C VAL A 296 3.18 19.44 -23.46
N ALA A 297 4.04 20.37 -23.87
CA ALA A 297 5.46 20.56 -23.53
C ALA A 297 5.94 19.95 -22.20
N GLY A 298 7.05 19.20 -22.25
CA GLY A 298 7.82 18.66 -21.12
C GLY A 298 8.25 17.20 -21.33
N SER A 299 9.16 16.69 -20.49
CA SER A 299 9.69 15.31 -20.63
C SER A 299 8.70 14.25 -20.14
N LYS A 300 8.32 13.33 -21.03
CA LYS A 300 7.52 12.13 -20.70
C LYS A 300 8.33 11.13 -19.89
N GLU A 301 9.64 11.15 -20.09
CA GLU A 301 10.62 10.28 -19.45
C GLU A 301 10.65 10.53 -17.94
N ALA A 302 10.44 11.77 -17.50
CA ALA A 302 10.31 12.13 -16.09
C ALA A 302 9.12 11.42 -15.39
N ASP A 303 7.95 11.42 -16.04
CA ASP A 303 6.75 10.76 -15.53
C ASP A 303 6.90 9.23 -15.55
N ALA A 304 7.48 8.69 -16.62
CA ALA A 304 7.81 7.27 -16.73
C ALA A 304 8.75 6.81 -15.59
N PHE A 305 9.76 7.63 -15.25
CA PHE A 305 10.65 7.34 -14.13
C PHE A 305 9.91 7.38 -12.79
N LYS A 306 9.10 8.41 -12.54
CA LYS A 306 8.26 8.50 -11.33
C LYS A 306 7.31 7.31 -11.19
N ASP A 307 6.71 6.85 -12.28
CA ASP A 307 5.82 5.69 -12.28
C ASP A 307 6.55 4.38 -11.96
N LYS A 308 7.76 4.17 -12.51
CA LYS A 308 8.61 3.04 -12.12
C LYS A 308 8.98 3.09 -10.64
N MET A 309 9.27 4.28 -10.08
CA MET A 309 9.54 4.44 -8.66
C MET A 309 8.31 4.18 -7.77
N ARG A 310 7.12 4.61 -8.18
CA ARG A 310 5.86 4.27 -7.48
C ARG A 310 5.61 2.77 -7.46
N ALA A 311 5.83 2.09 -8.60
CA ALA A 311 5.72 0.63 -8.69
C ALA A 311 6.74 -0.08 -7.79
N LEU A 312 7.98 0.41 -7.75
CA LEU A 312 9.03 -0.11 -6.87
C LEU A 312 8.69 0.10 -5.38
N ALA A 313 8.17 1.27 -5.00
CA ALA A 313 7.71 1.55 -3.64
C ALA A 313 6.55 0.64 -3.21
N ALA A 314 5.60 0.36 -4.12
CA ALA A 314 4.52 -0.60 -3.88
C ALA A 314 5.06 -2.03 -3.66
N LEU A 315 6.04 -2.45 -4.46
CA LEU A 315 6.71 -3.75 -4.30
C LEU A 315 7.52 -3.81 -3.00
N HIS A 316 8.15 -2.71 -2.59
CA HIS A 316 8.82 -2.58 -1.29
C HIS A 316 7.85 -2.80 -0.14
N GLY A 317 6.70 -2.13 -0.14
CA GLY A 317 5.65 -2.31 0.86
C GLY A 317 5.17 -3.75 0.94
N LYS A 318 4.87 -4.37 -0.21
CA LYS A 318 4.43 -5.77 -0.28
C LYS A 318 5.47 -6.75 0.27
N THR A 319 6.74 -6.55 -0.07
CA THR A 319 7.85 -7.39 0.41
C THR A 319 8.03 -7.23 1.92
N SER A 320 7.92 -6.00 2.43
CA SER A 320 7.99 -5.71 3.87
C SER A 320 6.87 -6.45 4.65
N THR A 321 5.67 -6.56 4.10
CA THR A 321 4.55 -7.28 4.71
C THR A 321 4.71 -8.80 4.67
N ASP A 322 5.30 -9.35 3.60
CA ASP A 322 5.47 -10.81 3.44
C ASP A 322 6.74 -11.37 4.11
N LEU A 323 7.76 -10.53 4.33
CA LEU A 323 9.04 -10.92 4.91
C LEU A 323 8.94 -11.58 6.30
N PRO A 324 8.11 -11.10 7.25
CA PRO A 324 7.93 -11.75 8.55
C PRO A 324 7.46 -13.20 8.44
N PHE A 325 6.57 -13.51 7.50
CA PHE A 325 6.08 -14.88 7.27
C PHE A 325 7.18 -15.77 6.71
N ALA A 326 7.97 -15.28 5.75
CA ALA A 326 9.11 -16.01 5.20
C ALA A 326 10.18 -16.32 6.26
N LYS A 327 10.41 -15.40 7.20
CA LYS A 327 11.34 -15.59 8.32
C LYS A 327 10.89 -16.65 9.33
N ARG A 328 9.57 -16.81 9.51
CA ARG A 328 8.96 -17.77 10.45
C ARG A 328 8.70 -19.14 9.81
N GLU A 329 8.83 -19.24 8.49
CA GLU A 329 8.58 -20.48 7.76
C GLU A 329 9.72 -21.50 7.96
N VAL A 330 9.35 -22.73 8.31
CA VAL A 330 10.21 -23.91 8.21
C VAL A 330 10.27 -24.31 6.75
N ALA A 331 11.45 -24.24 6.15
CA ALA A 331 11.63 -24.57 4.75
C ALA A 331 13.01 -25.13 4.47
N ILE A 332 13.11 -25.96 3.43
CA ILE A 332 14.39 -26.35 2.86
C ILE A 332 14.80 -25.23 1.90
N GLY A 333 15.89 -24.54 2.21
CA GLY A 333 16.35 -23.37 1.47
C GLY A 333 17.80 -23.04 1.76
N ARG A 334 18.35 -22.06 1.05
CA ARG A 334 19.78 -21.71 1.12
C ARG A 334 20.05 -20.59 2.11
N LEU A 335 19.26 -19.51 2.02
CA LEU A 335 19.41 -18.33 2.88
C LEU A 335 18.60 -18.45 4.16
N GLY A 336 19.23 -18.04 5.26
CA GLY A 336 18.60 -17.96 6.57
C GLY A 336 17.64 -16.77 6.69
N PRO A 337 16.83 -16.70 7.77
CA PRO A 337 15.90 -15.60 7.98
C PRO A 337 16.60 -14.25 8.19
N ASP A 338 17.80 -14.27 8.77
CA ASP A 338 18.63 -13.08 9.01
C ASP A 338 19.28 -12.59 7.72
N ASP A 339 19.79 -13.52 6.89
CA ASP A 339 20.34 -13.19 5.57
C ASP A 339 19.26 -12.56 4.67
N LEU A 340 18.04 -13.12 4.64
CA LEU A 340 16.89 -12.55 3.90
C LEU A 340 16.56 -11.13 4.36
N GLN A 341 16.56 -10.89 5.67
CA GLN A 341 16.29 -9.55 6.20
C GLN A 341 17.41 -8.57 5.86
N LYS A 342 18.68 -9.01 5.88
CA LYS A 342 19.84 -8.18 5.53
C LYS A 342 19.81 -7.81 4.05
N VAL A 343 19.58 -8.77 3.14
CA VAL A 343 19.43 -8.51 1.70
C VAL A 343 18.29 -7.53 1.42
N PHE A 344 17.11 -7.72 2.02
CA PHE A 344 16.00 -6.77 1.86
C PHE A 344 16.34 -5.36 2.37
N ARG A 345 17.06 -5.26 3.49
CA ARG A 345 17.52 -3.96 4.03
C ARG A 345 18.47 -3.27 3.07
N MET A 346 19.41 -4.00 2.46
CA MET A 346 20.38 -3.45 1.52
C MET A 346 19.71 -3.02 0.20
N LEU A 347 18.77 -3.81 -0.33
CA LEU A 347 17.94 -3.39 -1.47
C LEU A 347 17.15 -2.10 -1.20
N ARG A 348 16.66 -1.91 0.03
CA ARG A 348 16.04 -0.64 0.43
C ARG A 348 17.05 0.50 0.40
N ILE A 349 18.24 0.30 0.95
CA ILE A 349 19.29 1.33 0.99
C ILE A 349 19.69 1.75 -0.42
N VAL A 350 19.75 0.82 -1.38
CA VAL A 350 19.97 1.12 -2.82
C VAL A 350 18.80 1.91 -3.42
N MET A 351 17.55 1.60 -3.06
CA MET A 351 16.37 2.31 -3.56
C MET A 351 16.33 3.79 -3.16
N LEU A 352 16.87 4.16 -1.99
CA LEU A 352 16.73 5.53 -1.46
C LEU A 352 17.38 6.61 -2.35
N PRO A 353 18.65 6.50 -2.80
CA PRO A 353 19.22 7.49 -3.71
C PRO A 353 18.53 7.52 -5.08
N VAL A 354 18.07 6.37 -5.60
CA VAL A 354 17.29 6.32 -6.85
C VAL A 354 15.94 7.05 -6.69
N LEU A 355 15.30 6.96 -5.52
CA LEU A 355 14.12 7.77 -5.20
C LEU A 355 14.46 9.27 -5.21
N GLY A 356 15.62 9.65 -4.66
CA GLY A 356 16.12 11.02 -4.75
C GLY A 356 16.21 11.50 -6.21
N LEU A 357 16.83 10.73 -7.09
CA LEU A 357 16.95 11.08 -8.52
C LEU A 357 15.58 11.33 -9.16
N SER A 358 14.55 10.59 -8.78
CA SER A 358 13.19 10.80 -9.32
C SER A 358 12.54 12.12 -8.89
N CYS A 359 12.98 12.70 -7.77
CA CYS A 359 12.53 14.00 -7.29
C CYS A 359 13.15 15.18 -8.07
N MET A 360 14.12 14.93 -8.95
CA MET A 360 14.83 15.99 -9.69
C MET A 360 13.88 16.88 -10.52
N SER A 361 12.91 16.27 -11.20
CA SER A 361 11.88 17.02 -11.94
C SER A 361 11.03 17.91 -11.02
N ASP A 362 10.77 17.48 -9.78
CA ASP A 362 10.08 18.31 -8.79
C ASP A 362 10.93 19.51 -8.35
N VAL A 363 12.27 19.35 -8.30
CA VAL A 363 13.18 20.44 -7.98
C VAL A 363 13.19 21.48 -9.11
N PHE A 364 13.28 21.07 -10.38
CA PHE A 364 13.20 21.98 -11.52
C PHE A 364 11.87 22.73 -11.57
N GLN A 365 10.76 22.03 -11.30
CA GLN A 365 9.44 22.64 -11.24
C GLN A 365 9.36 23.73 -10.16
N ARG A 366 9.98 23.53 -8.99
CA ARG A 366 10.02 24.55 -7.92
C ARG A 366 10.86 25.74 -8.30
N ILE A 367 11.97 25.54 -9.02
CA ILE A 367 12.81 26.63 -9.52
C ILE A 367 12.01 27.51 -10.49
N ALA A 368 11.22 26.89 -11.38
CA ALA A 368 10.34 27.60 -12.28
C ALA A 368 9.24 28.38 -11.53
N GLU A 369 8.62 27.77 -10.53
CA GLU A 369 7.58 28.42 -9.69
C GLU A 369 8.12 29.63 -8.93
N GLU A 370 9.31 29.54 -8.32
CA GLU A 370 9.93 30.64 -7.57
C GLU A 370 10.26 31.85 -8.47
N ARG A 371 10.52 31.60 -9.75
CA ARG A 371 10.83 32.64 -10.75
C ARG A 371 9.61 33.16 -11.51
N GLY A 372 8.43 32.60 -11.26
CA GLY A 372 7.21 32.98 -11.99
C GLY A 372 7.21 32.57 -13.47
N TRP A 373 8.06 31.62 -13.87
CA TRP A 373 8.17 31.21 -15.27
C TRP A 373 6.92 30.48 -15.75
N ASP A 374 6.44 30.84 -16.95
CA ASP A 374 5.26 30.20 -17.55
C ASP A 374 5.54 28.74 -17.93
N ARG A 375 5.01 27.84 -17.11
CA ARG A 375 5.18 26.38 -17.25
C ARG A 375 4.40 25.78 -18.42
N ALA A 376 3.52 26.55 -19.08
CA ALA A 376 2.76 26.07 -20.24
C ALA A 376 3.55 26.18 -21.55
N LYS A 377 4.60 27.02 -21.58
CA LYS A 377 5.44 27.27 -22.76
C LYS A 377 6.79 26.60 -22.61
N SER A 378 7.26 25.95 -23.68
CA SER A 378 8.62 25.41 -23.78
C SER A 378 9.53 26.41 -24.48
N PHE A 379 10.72 26.62 -23.92
CA PHE A 379 11.77 27.46 -24.53
C PHE A 379 12.94 26.63 -25.08
N ALA A 380 12.74 25.32 -25.29
CA ALA A 380 13.79 24.40 -25.73
C ALA A 380 14.44 24.77 -27.08
N ASN A 381 13.64 25.30 -28.02
CA ASN A 381 14.06 25.58 -29.39
C ASN A 381 14.00 27.08 -29.74
N ILE A 382 13.84 27.96 -28.75
CA ILE A 382 13.69 29.40 -28.98
C ILE A 382 15.08 30.04 -28.94
N PRO A 383 15.55 30.69 -30.02
CA PRO A 383 16.84 31.36 -30.02
C PRO A 383 16.81 32.60 -29.11
N LEU A 384 17.96 32.93 -28.51
CA LEU A 384 18.09 34.08 -27.59
C LEU A 384 17.64 35.42 -28.22
N SER A 385 17.72 35.54 -29.54
CA SER A 385 17.28 36.70 -30.32
C SER A 385 15.77 36.93 -30.33
N GLU A 386 14.96 35.91 -30.01
CA GLU A 386 13.49 35.95 -30.01
C GLU A 386 12.89 36.13 -28.60
N ALA A 387 13.73 36.39 -27.60
CA ALA A 387 13.30 36.59 -26.22
C ALA A 387 12.51 37.90 -26.04
N HIS A 388 11.30 37.82 -25.48
CA HIS A 388 10.49 39.00 -25.15
C HIS A 388 10.74 39.40 -23.68
N GLY A 389 11.75 40.25 -23.48
CA GLY A 389 12.12 40.79 -22.17
C GLY A 389 13.19 39.99 -21.41
N GLU A 390 13.65 40.56 -20.30
CA GLU A 390 14.80 40.04 -19.52
C GLU A 390 14.52 38.67 -18.85
N GLU A 391 13.28 38.39 -18.45
CA GLU A 391 12.94 37.11 -17.79
C GLU A 391 12.90 35.92 -18.76
N GLU A 392 12.39 36.11 -19.98
CA GLU A 392 12.43 35.09 -21.03
C GLU A 392 13.87 34.84 -21.48
N LYS A 393 14.66 35.91 -21.64
CA LYS A 393 16.08 35.83 -21.96
C LYS A 393 16.84 35.00 -20.92
N MET A 394 16.62 35.27 -19.63
CA MET A 394 17.22 34.52 -18.53
C MET A 394 16.82 33.03 -18.52
N ARG A 395 15.58 32.71 -18.92
CA ARG A 395 15.11 31.33 -19.03
C ARG A 395 15.76 30.62 -20.21
N ILE A 396 15.82 31.25 -21.39
CA ILE A 396 16.46 30.71 -22.59
C ILE A 396 17.95 30.45 -22.32
N GLU A 397 18.67 31.40 -21.70
CA GLU A 397 20.06 31.20 -21.25
C GLU A 397 20.18 29.98 -20.33
N SER A 398 19.31 29.88 -19.32
CA SER A 398 19.35 28.76 -18.37
C SER A 398 19.11 27.41 -19.09
N VAL A 399 18.20 27.36 -20.06
CA VAL A 399 17.91 26.14 -20.84
C VAL A 399 19.11 25.74 -21.70
N ILE A 400 19.73 26.71 -22.41
CA ILE A 400 20.93 26.47 -23.23
C ILE A 400 22.10 25.97 -22.36
N GLU A 401 22.34 26.61 -21.22
CA GLU A 401 23.39 26.19 -20.26
C GLU A 401 23.14 24.75 -19.77
N TRP A 402 21.88 24.38 -19.48
CA TRP A 402 21.52 23.01 -19.11
C TRP A 402 21.73 22.01 -20.24
N HIS A 403 21.36 22.35 -21.48
CA HIS A 403 21.59 21.50 -22.65
C HIS A 403 23.08 21.21 -22.85
N GLU A 404 23.93 22.24 -22.77
CA GLU A 404 25.38 22.09 -22.91
C GLU A 404 25.97 21.24 -21.79
N LEU A 405 25.54 21.49 -20.54
CA LEU A 405 25.98 20.72 -19.38
C LEU A 405 25.57 19.25 -19.49
N MET A 406 24.32 18.97 -19.85
CA MET A 406 23.80 17.61 -19.99
C MET A 406 24.51 16.84 -21.11
N LYS A 407 24.84 17.50 -22.23
CA LYS A 407 25.64 16.90 -23.33
C LYS A 407 27.03 16.49 -22.86
N ARG A 408 27.70 17.32 -22.05
CA ARG A 408 29.01 16.99 -21.47
C ARG A 408 28.95 15.87 -20.42
N LEU A 409 27.80 15.73 -19.73
CA LEU A 409 27.59 14.71 -18.70
C LEU A 409 27.06 13.37 -19.19
N ARG A 410 26.74 13.29 -20.49
CA ARG A 410 26.18 12.11 -21.12
C ARG A 410 27.02 10.85 -20.90
N GLU A 411 28.30 10.88 -21.28
CA GLU A 411 29.18 9.71 -21.19
C GLU A 411 29.45 9.28 -19.74
N PRO A 412 29.78 10.17 -18.79
CA PRO A 412 29.92 9.79 -17.38
C PRO A 412 28.65 9.17 -16.78
N PHE A 413 27.48 9.74 -17.07
CA PHE A 413 26.20 9.24 -16.54
C PHE A 413 25.76 7.92 -17.17
N GLU A 414 26.01 7.73 -18.45
CA GLU A 414 25.79 6.45 -19.13
C GLU A 414 26.71 5.37 -18.55
N SER A 415 28.00 5.67 -18.38
CA SER A 415 29.00 4.76 -17.81
C SER A 415 28.64 4.29 -16.39
N ILE A 416 28.30 5.22 -15.48
CA ILE A 416 27.92 4.85 -14.11
C ILE A 416 26.56 4.13 -14.06
N SER A 417 25.59 4.53 -14.87
CA SER A 417 24.27 3.88 -14.90
C SER A 417 24.37 2.44 -15.39
N ASN A 418 25.19 2.19 -16.43
CA ASN A 418 25.49 0.84 -16.92
C ASN A 418 26.25 0.03 -15.87
N THR A 419 27.23 0.64 -15.18
CA THR A 419 27.95 -0.03 -14.08
C THR A 419 26.99 -0.47 -12.97
N ILE A 420 26.07 0.40 -12.53
CA ILE A 420 25.05 0.06 -11.51
C ILE A 420 24.14 -1.07 -12.01
N ASP A 421 23.71 -1.02 -13.28
CA ASP A 421 22.86 -2.06 -13.89
C ASP A 421 23.55 -3.43 -13.90
N GLU A 422 24.81 -3.48 -14.34
CA GLU A 422 25.67 -4.67 -14.32
C GLU A 422 25.90 -5.19 -12.90
N GLY A 423 26.07 -4.29 -11.92
CA GLY A 423 26.20 -4.65 -10.50
C GLY A 423 24.95 -5.30 -9.93
N LEU A 424 23.77 -4.77 -10.25
CA LEU A 424 22.49 -5.36 -9.87
C LEU A 424 22.25 -6.70 -10.58
N GLU A 425 22.69 -6.85 -11.83
CA GLU A 425 22.68 -8.13 -12.55
C GLU A 425 23.57 -9.17 -11.87
N HIS A 426 24.80 -8.79 -11.50
CA HIS A 426 25.73 -9.64 -10.77
C HIS A 426 25.11 -10.15 -9.46
N VAL A 427 24.48 -9.26 -8.68
CA VAL A 427 23.75 -9.62 -7.46
C VAL A 427 22.61 -10.61 -7.75
N ALA A 428 21.82 -10.38 -8.81
CA ALA A 428 20.73 -11.28 -9.19
C ALA A 428 21.24 -12.66 -9.59
N ILE A 429 22.37 -12.75 -10.30
CA ILE A 429 23.01 -14.02 -10.70
C ILE A 429 23.56 -14.75 -9.47
N LEU A 430 24.31 -14.07 -8.60
CA LEU A 430 24.91 -14.69 -7.42
C LEU A 430 23.85 -15.20 -6.42
N LEU A 431 22.76 -14.44 -6.22
CA LEU A 431 21.61 -14.88 -5.43
C LEU A 431 20.76 -15.95 -6.15
N GLN A 432 21.08 -16.28 -7.40
CA GLN A 432 20.37 -17.23 -8.27
C GLN A 432 18.90 -16.85 -8.49
N LEU A 433 18.65 -15.54 -8.55
CA LEU A 433 17.36 -14.93 -8.90
C LEU A 433 17.21 -14.72 -10.40
N ALA A 434 18.34 -14.64 -11.12
CA ALA A 434 18.44 -14.63 -12.57
C ALA A 434 19.23 -15.86 -13.06
N PRO A 435 18.94 -16.39 -14.26
CA PRO A 435 19.77 -17.45 -14.84
C PRO A 435 21.18 -16.92 -15.10
N ALA A 436 22.20 -17.72 -14.77
CA ALA A 436 23.55 -17.41 -15.19
C ALA A 436 23.62 -17.42 -16.73
N PRO A 437 24.34 -16.48 -17.37
CA PRO A 437 24.56 -16.54 -18.81
C PRO A 437 25.18 -17.90 -19.16
N LYS A 438 24.66 -18.56 -20.21
CA LYS A 438 25.27 -19.79 -20.73
C LYS A 438 26.66 -19.41 -21.23
N GLN A 439 27.71 -19.95 -20.61
CA GLN A 439 29.05 -19.93 -21.20
C GLN A 439 28.96 -20.69 -22.52
N TRP A 440 28.87 -19.95 -23.62
CA TRP A 440 29.22 -20.51 -24.91
C TRP A 440 30.74 -20.66 -24.88
N SER A 441 31.25 -21.88 -24.97
CA SER A 441 32.66 -22.13 -25.23
C SER A 441 32.99 -21.53 -26.59
N VAL A 442 33.44 -20.28 -26.59
CA VAL A 442 34.06 -19.63 -27.74
C VAL A 442 35.39 -19.10 -27.23
N ASP A 443 36.42 -19.86 -27.58
CA ASP A 443 37.85 -19.53 -27.66
C ASP A 443 38.44 -18.69 -26.52
N GLU A 444 39.09 -19.39 -25.58
CA GLU A 444 39.98 -18.86 -24.52
C GLU A 444 41.25 -18.17 -25.04
N GLU A 445 41.34 -17.84 -26.33
CA GLU A 445 42.49 -17.16 -26.93
C GLU A 445 42.06 -15.88 -27.65
N ASN A 446 41.66 -14.86 -26.88
CA ASN A 446 41.93 -13.46 -27.25
C ASN A 446 41.70 -12.51 -26.05
N SER A 447 42.82 -11.99 -25.53
CA SER A 447 42.99 -10.75 -24.77
C SER A 447 42.05 -10.45 -23.58
N ALA A 448 42.61 -10.47 -22.36
CA ALA A 448 42.33 -9.51 -21.27
C ALA A 448 40.93 -8.84 -21.26
N SER A 449 39.84 -9.62 -21.25
CA SER A 449 38.49 -9.06 -21.15
C SER A 449 38.11 -8.89 -19.69
N ASP A 450 37.64 -7.71 -19.31
CA ASP A 450 37.10 -7.42 -17.98
C ASP A 450 36.07 -8.50 -17.54
N PRO A 451 36.20 -9.08 -16.32
CA PRO A 451 35.21 -9.96 -15.72
C PRO A 451 33.77 -9.49 -15.92
N ARG A 452 32.91 -10.39 -16.39
CA ARG A 452 31.48 -10.12 -16.62
C ARG A 452 30.64 -10.33 -15.36
N PRO A 453 29.41 -9.77 -15.29
CA PRO A 453 28.47 -10.06 -14.21
C PRO A 453 28.28 -11.56 -13.99
N GLY A 454 28.82 -12.05 -12.88
CA GLY A 454 28.67 -13.44 -12.40
C GLY A 454 30.01 -14.16 -12.27
N GLU A 455 31.07 -13.59 -12.82
CA GLU A 455 32.45 -14.08 -12.73
C GLU A 455 33.14 -13.61 -11.45
N LYS A 456 34.21 -14.30 -11.06
CA LYS A 456 35.03 -13.92 -9.90
C LYS A 456 35.87 -12.70 -10.24
N GLY A 457 35.97 -11.75 -9.30
CA GLY A 457 36.76 -10.53 -9.48
C GLY A 457 35.98 -9.35 -10.10
N PHE A 458 34.68 -9.52 -10.37
CA PHE A 458 33.80 -8.44 -10.83
C PHE A 458 33.74 -7.27 -9.84
N SER A 459 33.73 -7.52 -8.52
CA SER A 459 33.69 -6.48 -7.49
C SER A 459 34.84 -5.47 -7.59
N ALA A 460 36.06 -5.92 -7.88
CA ALA A 460 37.22 -5.03 -8.03
C ALA A 460 37.09 -4.10 -9.25
N ILE A 461 36.50 -4.59 -10.35
CA ILE A 461 36.27 -3.78 -11.56
C ILE A 461 35.11 -2.82 -11.35
N TYR A 462 34.05 -3.29 -10.71
CA TYR A 462 32.92 -2.47 -10.31
C TYR A 462 33.38 -1.28 -9.46
N ASP A 463 34.20 -1.53 -8.43
CA ASP A 463 34.74 -0.49 -7.57
C ASP A 463 35.65 0.47 -8.34
N ARG A 464 36.51 -0.05 -9.23
CA ARG A 464 37.35 0.78 -10.10
C ARG A 464 36.54 1.70 -11.00
N ARG A 465 35.46 1.21 -11.62
CA ARG A 465 34.57 2.01 -12.48
C ARG A 465 33.78 3.04 -11.67
N ALA A 466 33.31 2.67 -10.48
CA ALA A 466 32.63 3.60 -9.58
C ALA A 466 33.55 4.73 -9.09
N ILE A 467 34.82 4.44 -8.79
CA ILE A 467 35.84 5.44 -8.44
C ILE A 467 36.19 6.30 -9.67
N GLY A 468 36.34 5.71 -10.85
CA GLY A 468 36.57 6.46 -12.08
C GLY A 468 35.46 7.47 -12.39
N PHE A 469 34.21 7.15 -12.06
CA PHE A 469 33.12 8.13 -12.13
C PHE A 469 33.29 9.28 -11.15
N LEU A 470 33.75 9.02 -9.92
CA LEU A 470 34.07 10.07 -8.95
C LEU A 470 35.19 10.99 -9.46
N ASP A 471 36.19 10.45 -10.17
CA ASP A 471 37.24 11.25 -10.80
C ASP A 471 36.69 12.14 -11.93
N SER A 472 35.73 11.63 -12.71
CA SER A 472 35.04 12.43 -13.75
C SER A 472 34.29 13.65 -13.18
N LYS A 473 33.98 13.67 -11.88
CA LYS A 473 33.47 14.86 -11.18
C LYS A 473 34.39 16.06 -11.38
N LYS A 474 35.71 15.87 -11.28
CA LYS A 474 36.67 16.98 -11.45
C LYS A 474 36.58 17.58 -12.86
N GLU A 475 36.39 16.75 -13.87
CA GLU A 475 36.22 17.18 -15.27
C GLU A 475 34.89 17.92 -15.47
N MET A 476 33.78 17.41 -14.92
CA MET A 476 32.49 18.11 -14.88
C MET A 476 32.62 19.49 -14.26
N LEU A 477 33.31 19.59 -13.12
CA LEU A 477 33.48 20.85 -12.40
C LEU A 477 34.35 21.84 -13.15
N ARG A 478 35.43 21.38 -13.81
CA ARG A 478 36.23 22.23 -14.71
C ARG A 478 35.39 22.73 -15.88
N ALA A 479 34.59 21.86 -16.49
CA ALA A 479 33.67 22.21 -17.57
C ALA A 479 32.63 23.26 -17.13
N TRP A 480 32.04 23.11 -15.94
CA TRP A 480 31.13 24.08 -15.35
C TRP A 480 31.81 25.42 -15.07
N CYS A 481 33.03 25.40 -14.51
CA CYS A 481 33.82 26.61 -14.27
C CYS A 481 34.14 27.36 -15.57
N ALA A 482 34.56 26.63 -16.62
CA ALA A 482 34.86 27.21 -17.93
C ALA A 482 33.63 27.84 -18.61
N MET A 483 32.42 27.29 -18.42
CA MET A 483 31.17 27.87 -18.96
C MET A 483 30.78 29.19 -18.28
N HIS A 484 31.34 29.51 -17.12
CA HIS A 484 31.03 30.72 -16.34
C HIS A 484 32.24 31.63 -16.13
N ASP A 485 33.22 31.57 -17.04
CA ASP A 485 34.43 32.38 -17.07
C ASP A 485 35.32 32.24 -15.82
N ILE A 486 35.33 31.06 -15.19
CA ILE A 486 36.24 30.71 -14.10
C ILE A 486 37.41 29.89 -14.68
N GLU A 487 38.55 30.54 -14.89
CA GLU A 487 39.78 29.89 -15.35
C GLU A 487 40.49 29.17 -14.19
N LEU A 488 40.48 27.83 -14.21
CA LEU A 488 41.14 27.00 -13.21
C LEU A 488 42.50 26.48 -13.73
N PRO A 489 43.59 26.57 -12.94
CA PRO A 489 44.85 25.89 -13.23
C PRO A 489 44.69 24.35 -13.32
N GLY A 490 45.59 23.66 -14.03
CA GLY A 490 45.53 22.20 -14.27
C GLY A 490 45.26 21.37 -13.00
N ASP A 491 46.21 21.34 -12.06
CA ASP A 491 46.10 20.55 -10.81
C ASP A 491 45.38 21.30 -9.67
N PHE A 492 44.46 22.22 -9.98
CA PHE A 492 43.82 23.08 -8.99
C PHE A 492 43.07 22.30 -7.89
N PHE A 493 42.37 21.22 -8.24
CA PHE A 493 41.63 20.41 -7.27
C PHE A 493 42.49 19.46 -6.44
N ASP A 494 43.75 19.25 -6.83
CA ASP A 494 44.68 18.37 -6.09
C ASP A 494 45.51 19.17 -5.07
N ASN A 495 45.58 20.50 -5.22
CA ASN A 495 46.16 21.42 -4.25
C ASN A 495 45.38 22.76 -4.21
N PRO A 496 44.22 22.79 -3.53
CA PRO A 496 43.28 23.92 -3.56
C PRO A 496 43.78 25.19 -2.86
N ASP A 497 44.69 25.06 -1.89
CA ASP A 497 45.19 26.19 -1.10
C ASP A 497 46.46 26.81 -1.69
N GLY A 498 47.17 26.08 -2.56
CA GLY A 498 48.44 26.50 -3.14
C GLY A 498 48.36 27.37 -4.40
N LYS A 499 47.18 27.54 -5.03
CA LYS A 499 47.02 28.27 -6.30
C LYS A 499 45.76 29.14 -6.30
N ASP A 500 45.93 30.43 -6.60
CA ASP A 500 44.81 31.36 -6.76
C ASP A 500 44.18 31.26 -8.17
N PHE A 501 42.88 31.54 -8.25
CA PHE A 501 42.13 31.62 -9.51
C PHE A 501 41.58 33.04 -9.71
N LYS A 502 41.35 33.44 -10.97
CA LYS A 502 40.73 34.73 -11.29
C LYS A 502 39.21 34.63 -11.09
N ALA A 503 38.71 35.26 -10.03
CA ALA A 503 37.27 35.30 -9.78
C ALA A 503 36.57 36.28 -10.73
N PRO A 504 35.56 35.84 -11.51
CA PRO A 504 34.81 36.72 -12.39
C PRO A 504 33.99 37.75 -11.59
N PRO A 505 33.61 38.91 -12.20
CA PRO A 505 32.94 40.01 -11.50
C PRO A 505 31.68 39.59 -10.75
N TRP A 506 30.93 38.62 -11.29
CA TRP A 506 29.70 38.13 -10.71
C TRP A 506 29.89 37.38 -9.37
N MET A 507 31.07 36.79 -9.17
CA MET A 507 31.42 36.04 -7.95
C MET A 507 31.68 36.98 -6.76
N ASN A 508 32.11 38.21 -7.06
CA ASN A 508 32.37 39.26 -6.07
C ASN A 508 31.12 40.07 -5.70
N HIS A 509 29.99 39.86 -6.39
CA HIS A 509 28.72 40.43 -5.98
C HIS A 509 28.27 39.87 -4.61
N ALA A 510 27.42 40.64 -3.91
CA ALA A 510 26.79 40.21 -2.67
C ALA A 510 26.20 38.80 -2.82
N SER A 511 26.28 37.97 -1.78
CA SER A 511 25.77 36.59 -1.76
C SER A 511 24.30 36.47 -2.19
N LEU A 512 23.56 37.59 -2.10
CA LEU A 512 22.16 37.71 -2.48
C LEU A 512 21.88 38.06 -3.95
N SER A 513 22.91 38.34 -4.77
CA SER A 513 22.75 38.67 -6.20
C SER A 513 22.02 37.54 -6.96
N LYS A 514 21.15 37.93 -7.91
CA LYS A 514 20.32 37.00 -8.69
C LYS A 514 21.19 36.00 -9.48
N ASP A 515 22.32 36.46 -10.02
CA ASP A 515 23.21 35.66 -10.85
C ASP A 515 24.01 34.65 -10.02
N ARG A 516 24.58 35.09 -8.89
CA ARG A 516 25.29 34.21 -7.95
C ARG A 516 24.37 33.12 -7.39
N LYS A 517 23.11 33.43 -7.10
CA LYS A 517 22.09 32.44 -6.68
C LYS A 517 21.72 31.46 -7.80
N ARG A 518 21.62 31.93 -9.06
CA ARG A 518 21.32 31.10 -10.23
C ARG A 518 22.41 30.04 -10.41
N LEU A 519 23.65 30.48 -10.55
CA LEU A 519 24.80 29.63 -10.84
C LEU A 519 25.07 28.63 -9.69
N ARG A 520 24.97 29.08 -8.43
CA ARG A 520 25.13 28.19 -7.27
C ARG A 520 24.07 27.08 -7.23
N ARG A 521 22.82 27.37 -7.61
CA ARG A 521 21.76 26.35 -7.67
C ARG A 521 21.99 25.34 -8.78
N GLN A 522 22.42 25.81 -9.95
CA GLN A 522 22.78 24.92 -11.07
C GLN A 522 23.93 24.00 -10.66
N LEU A 523 24.98 24.54 -10.03
CA LEU A 523 26.07 23.77 -9.46
C LEU A 523 25.57 22.73 -8.43
N PHE A 524 24.76 23.16 -7.46
CA PHE A 524 24.21 22.24 -6.45
C PHE A 524 23.37 21.13 -7.08
N MET A 525 22.65 21.41 -8.17
CA MET A 525 21.90 20.40 -8.92
C MET A 525 22.83 19.43 -9.66
N CYS A 526 23.97 19.87 -10.18
CA CYS A 526 24.96 18.98 -10.78
C CYS A 526 25.57 18.05 -9.73
N LEU A 527 25.98 18.62 -8.59
CA LEU A 527 26.47 17.86 -7.43
C LEU A 527 25.41 16.92 -6.87
N TYR A 528 24.13 17.31 -6.94
CA TYR A 528 23.02 16.46 -6.53
C TYR A 528 22.90 15.19 -7.37
N MET A 529 22.97 15.33 -8.70
CA MET A 529 22.89 14.20 -9.63
C MET A 529 24.10 13.27 -9.48
N GLU A 530 25.30 13.85 -9.46
CA GLU A 530 26.57 13.14 -9.23
C GLU A 530 26.54 12.36 -7.92
N PHE A 531 26.24 13.04 -6.82
CA PHE A 531 26.22 12.43 -5.49
C PHE A 531 25.25 11.26 -5.41
N LEU A 532 24.05 11.38 -5.97
CA LEU A 532 23.05 10.32 -5.88
C LEU A 532 23.37 9.13 -6.78
N LEU A 533 23.96 9.36 -7.97
CA LEU A 533 24.44 8.28 -8.83
C LEU A 533 25.61 7.55 -8.17
N PHE A 534 26.60 8.29 -7.66
CA PHE A 534 27.73 7.71 -6.94
C PHE A 534 27.28 6.97 -5.66
N ASN A 535 26.36 7.54 -4.89
CA ASN A 535 25.83 6.87 -3.70
C ASN A 535 25.09 5.58 -4.08
N THR A 536 24.28 5.61 -5.14
CA THR A 536 23.64 4.39 -5.69
C THR A 536 24.69 3.33 -6.02
N ALA A 537 25.73 3.72 -6.76
CA ALA A 537 26.82 2.81 -7.15
C ALA A 537 27.53 2.23 -5.93
N ARG A 538 27.89 3.04 -4.93
CA ARG A 538 28.50 2.57 -3.68
C ARG A 538 27.59 1.60 -2.93
N ARG A 539 26.29 1.89 -2.80
CA ARG A 539 25.34 1.00 -2.10
C ARG A 539 25.11 -0.32 -2.82
N VAL A 540 25.20 -0.33 -4.16
CA VAL A 540 25.22 -1.58 -4.94
C VAL A 540 26.55 -2.32 -4.74
N GLY A 541 27.68 -1.61 -4.65
CA GLY A 541 28.98 -2.19 -4.26
C GLY A 541 28.93 -2.89 -2.90
N ASP A 542 28.39 -2.23 -1.86
CA ASP A 542 28.16 -2.82 -0.54
C ASP A 542 27.33 -4.12 -0.65
N LEU A 543 26.30 -4.12 -1.50
CA LEU A 543 25.42 -5.28 -1.74
C LEU A 543 26.16 -6.41 -2.48
N ILE A 544 26.99 -6.09 -3.47
CA ILE A 544 27.84 -7.06 -4.17
C ILE A 544 28.76 -7.75 -3.16
N LEU A 545 29.52 -6.98 -2.37
CA LEU A 545 30.44 -7.53 -1.37
C LEU A 545 29.74 -8.46 -0.38
N HIS A 546 28.55 -8.07 0.10
CA HIS A 546 27.80 -8.93 1.01
C HIS A 546 27.28 -10.21 0.35
N VAL A 547 26.90 -10.16 -0.92
CA VAL A 547 26.44 -11.35 -1.66
C VAL A 547 27.60 -12.27 -2.02
N GLU A 548 28.78 -11.72 -2.35
CA GLU A 548 30.03 -12.47 -2.51
C GLU A 548 30.43 -13.16 -1.19
N GLU A 549 30.32 -12.48 -0.04
CA GLU A 549 30.52 -13.06 1.29
C GLU A 549 29.55 -14.24 1.55
N LEU A 550 28.28 -14.11 1.16
CA LEU A 550 27.30 -15.19 1.24
C LEU A 550 27.63 -16.38 0.31
N GLN A 551 28.23 -16.12 -0.85
CA GLN A 551 28.70 -17.15 -1.76
C GLN A 551 29.95 -17.86 -1.21
N ALA A 552 30.91 -17.09 -0.70
CA ALA A 552 32.17 -17.55 -0.11
C ALA A 552 31.93 -18.41 1.14
N SER A 553 30.99 -18.01 2.01
CA SER A 553 30.57 -18.81 3.17
C SER A 553 29.89 -20.14 2.83
N GLY A 554 29.67 -20.43 1.54
CA GLY A 554 29.06 -21.68 1.07
C GLY A 554 27.58 -21.84 1.42
N LYS A 555 26.93 -20.78 1.92
CA LYS A 555 25.49 -20.77 2.23
C LYS A 555 24.63 -20.96 0.98
N LEU A 556 25.06 -20.40 -0.15
CA LEU A 556 24.34 -20.48 -1.43
C LEU A 556 24.54 -21.80 -2.20
N LYS A 557 25.52 -22.63 -1.80
CA LYS A 557 25.87 -23.88 -2.52
C LYS A 557 24.99 -25.09 -2.16
N ARG A 558 24.47 -25.16 -0.93
CA ARG A 558 23.70 -26.32 -0.43
C ARG A 558 22.34 -25.89 0.12
N ASN A 559 21.32 -26.68 -0.15
CA ASN A 559 20.01 -26.53 0.47
C ASN A 559 20.08 -27.05 1.92
N ARG A 560 19.55 -26.29 2.87
CA ARG A 560 19.57 -26.61 4.31
C ARG A 560 18.16 -26.53 4.87
N LEU A 561 17.88 -27.26 5.95
CA LEU A 561 16.66 -27.07 6.71
C LEU A 561 16.79 -25.75 7.49
N VAL A 562 15.96 -24.78 7.15
CA VAL A 562 15.94 -23.49 7.85
C VAL A 562 14.75 -23.47 8.79
N VAL A 563 15.05 -23.44 10.09
CA VAL A 563 14.06 -23.45 11.17
C VAL A 563 13.99 -22.05 11.81
N PRO A 564 12.81 -21.52 12.14
CA PRO A 564 12.71 -20.27 12.88
C PRO A 564 13.31 -20.45 14.28
N GLY A 565 14.19 -19.53 14.71
CA GLY A 565 14.77 -19.60 16.05
C GLY A 565 13.70 -19.55 17.14
N TYR A 566 13.83 -20.37 18.19
CA TYR A 566 12.87 -20.51 19.29
C TYR A 566 12.43 -19.17 19.91
N LYS A 567 13.37 -18.22 20.06
CA LYS A 567 13.09 -16.85 20.56
C LYS A 567 12.06 -16.11 19.68
N ARG A 568 12.10 -16.28 18.37
CA ARG A 568 11.14 -15.67 17.42
C ARG A 568 9.76 -16.28 17.54
N LEU A 569 9.69 -17.62 17.67
CA LEU A 569 8.42 -18.31 17.84
C LEU A 569 7.77 -17.95 19.18
N ARG A 570 8.52 -17.97 20.29
CA ARG A 570 8.04 -17.55 21.62
C ARG A 570 7.55 -16.11 21.62
N LYS A 571 8.31 -15.19 20.99
CA LYS A 571 7.92 -13.79 20.86
C LYS A 571 6.62 -13.63 20.07
N TRP A 572 6.48 -14.35 18.97
CA TRP A 572 5.26 -14.33 18.17
C TRP A 572 4.04 -14.84 18.95
N ILE A 573 4.17 -15.97 19.67
CA ILE A 573 3.10 -16.50 20.53
C ILE A 573 2.73 -15.48 21.61
N LYS A 574 3.73 -14.91 22.31
CA LYS A 574 3.50 -13.87 23.31
C LYS A 574 2.81 -12.63 22.70
N SER A 575 3.21 -12.19 21.50
CA SER A 575 2.57 -11.05 20.83
C SER A 575 1.14 -11.34 20.36
N SER A 576 0.85 -12.59 19.99
CA SER A 576 -0.48 -13.01 19.54
C SER A 576 -1.47 -13.12 20.71
N ILE A 577 -0.99 -13.53 21.89
CA ILE A 577 -1.81 -13.76 23.09
C ILE A 577 -1.84 -12.54 24.03
N ALA A 578 -0.70 -11.89 24.29
CA ALA A 578 -0.54 -10.89 25.36
C ALA A 578 -0.65 -9.43 24.86
N SER A 579 -1.28 -9.17 23.73
CA SER A 579 -1.42 -7.81 23.18
C SER A 579 -2.55 -7.01 23.85
N VAL A 580 -2.51 -6.93 25.18
CA VAL A 580 -3.03 -5.78 25.92
C VAL A 580 -2.00 -4.66 25.75
N GLU A 581 -2.50 -3.45 25.52
CA GLU A 581 -1.81 -2.19 25.26
C GLU A 581 -0.37 -2.07 25.81
N GLY A 582 0.62 -1.85 24.93
CA GLY A 582 1.86 -1.18 25.34
C GLY A 582 3.19 -1.67 24.75
N GLU A 583 3.34 -2.95 24.42
CA GLU A 583 4.67 -3.50 24.08
C GLU A 583 4.76 -4.09 22.66
N ALA A 584 4.60 -3.25 21.64
CA ALA A 584 5.07 -3.56 20.29
C ALA A 584 6.58 -3.29 20.18
N HIS A 585 7.37 -3.98 21.02
CA HIS A 585 8.80 -4.09 20.81
C HIS A 585 9.05 -5.21 19.78
N ASP A 586 9.46 -4.75 18.59
CA ASP A 586 10.48 -5.44 17.79
C ASP A 586 9.94 -6.63 16.95
N ASP A 587 9.05 -6.33 16.00
CA ASP A 587 9.04 -6.95 14.68
C ASP A 587 8.24 -6.04 13.74
N GLN A 588 8.62 -6.02 12.47
CA GLN A 588 8.07 -5.20 11.39
C GLN A 588 6.61 -5.57 11.02
N GLN A 589 5.73 -5.71 12.00
CA GLN A 589 4.30 -5.85 11.75
C GLN A 589 3.73 -4.45 11.55
N ILE A 590 3.81 -4.01 10.31
CA ILE A 590 3.16 -2.80 9.82
C ILE A 590 1.73 -3.22 9.52
N ASP A 591 0.81 -2.89 10.43
CA ASP A 591 -0.62 -3.12 10.25
C ASP A 591 -1.08 -2.38 8.99
N THR A 592 -1.33 -3.15 7.92
CA THR A 592 -1.68 -2.62 6.59
C THR A 592 -3.19 -2.39 6.44
N GLU A 593 -3.98 -2.60 7.49
CA GLU A 593 -5.43 -2.40 7.45
C GLU A 593 -5.90 -1.52 8.61
N THR A 594 -6.24 -0.29 8.23
CA THR A 594 -7.19 0.65 8.86
C THR A 594 -7.06 0.96 10.37
N ASN A 595 -6.68 2.22 10.60
CA ASN A 595 -7.15 3.13 11.68
C ASN A 595 -6.63 3.05 13.12
N ASN A 596 -5.64 2.23 13.47
CA ASN A 596 -5.02 2.34 14.80
C ASN A 596 -3.50 2.20 14.80
N THR A 597 -2.79 3.28 14.48
CA THR A 597 -1.33 3.36 14.57
C THR A 597 -0.93 4.38 15.64
N ASN A 598 -0.77 3.93 16.88
CA ASN A 598 -0.03 4.70 17.89
C ASN A 598 1.47 4.45 17.71
N VAL A 599 2.25 5.51 17.63
CA VAL A 599 3.71 5.44 17.51
C VAL A 599 4.32 6.17 18.70
N TYR A 600 4.90 5.40 19.62
CA TYR A 600 5.61 5.96 20.77
C TYR A 600 7.09 6.09 20.41
N LEU A 601 7.57 7.35 20.30
CA LEU A 601 8.98 7.72 20.26
C LEU A 601 9.36 8.95 21.13
N GLY A 602 9.85 8.80 22.38
CA GLY A 602 10.68 9.78 23.15
C GLY A 602 10.86 9.44 24.65
N GLU A 603 11.10 10.37 25.58
CA GLU A 603 10.60 10.15 26.96
C GLU A 603 9.06 10.04 27.00
N ALA A 604 8.42 10.36 25.86
CA ALA A 604 7.12 9.90 25.37
C ALA A 604 7.07 8.42 24.84
N TYR A 605 8.15 7.62 24.98
CA TYR A 605 8.29 6.20 24.55
C TYR A 605 7.69 5.22 25.56
N LYS A 606 7.58 5.60 26.85
CA LYS A 606 6.86 4.81 27.86
C LYS A 606 5.44 5.35 27.95
N GLN A 607 4.47 4.45 28.15
CA GLN A 607 3.02 4.70 28.33
C GLN A 607 2.62 6.17 28.21
N LYS A 608 1.76 6.51 27.23
CA LYS A 608 1.16 7.85 27.08
C LYS A 608 0.89 8.40 28.48
N LYS A 609 1.65 9.41 28.91
CA LYS A 609 1.40 10.06 30.20
C LYS A 609 -0.02 10.58 30.08
N ASP A 610 -0.89 10.01 30.88
CA ASP A 610 -2.26 10.42 30.91
C ASP A 610 -2.30 11.80 31.56
N PRO A 611 -2.75 12.85 30.84
CA PRO A 611 -2.76 14.20 31.41
C PRO A 611 -3.70 14.32 32.62
N GLU A 612 -4.65 13.38 32.76
CA GLU A 612 -5.68 13.42 33.81
C GLU A 612 -5.31 12.59 35.06
N HIS A 613 -4.43 11.59 34.96
CA HIS A 613 -4.13 10.68 36.08
C HIS A 613 -2.65 10.26 36.16
N LEU A 614 -2.14 10.22 37.39
CA LEU A 614 -0.84 9.66 37.73
C LEU A 614 -0.90 8.10 37.79
N PRO A 615 0.25 7.40 37.70
CA PRO A 615 0.27 5.94 37.83
C PRO A 615 -0.30 5.49 39.18
N PRO A 616 -1.07 4.39 39.24
CA PRO A 616 -1.78 3.97 40.43
C PRO A 616 -0.80 3.56 41.54
N ALA A 617 -0.87 4.26 42.68
CA ALA A 617 -0.09 3.96 43.88
C ALA A 617 -0.77 2.87 44.71
N ASN A 618 -2.10 2.90 44.81
CA ASN A 618 -2.88 2.06 45.72
C ASN A 618 -3.59 0.89 45.02
N ALA A 619 -3.94 -0.15 45.79
CA ALA A 619 -4.71 -1.29 45.28
C ALA A 619 -6.10 -0.88 44.76
N TRP A 620 -6.75 0.09 45.41
CA TRP A 620 -8.02 0.66 44.94
C TRP A 620 -7.87 1.38 43.60
N GLU A 621 -6.79 2.15 43.40
CA GLU A 621 -6.49 2.83 42.13
C GLU A 621 -6.19 1.82 41.02
N ARG A 622 -5.55 0.69 41.32
CA ARG A 622 -5.36 -0.39 40.34
C ARG A 622 -6.68 -1.05 39.93
N VAL A 623 -7.64 -1.17 40.85
CA VAL A 623 -8.98 -1.72 40.56
C VAL A 623 -9.84 -0.71 39.80
N SER A 624 -9.80 0.57 40.16
CA SER A 624 -10.55 1.60 39.42
C SER A 624 -9.98 1.83 38.02
N ASP A 625 -8.67 1.65 37.81
CA ASP A 625 -8.05 1.68 36.49
C ASP A 625 -8.57 0.54 35.57
N LEU A 626 -8.94 -0.62 36.13
CA LEU A 626 -9.63 -1.66 35.37
C LEU A 626 -11.00 -1.17 34.86
N LEU A 627 -11.77 -0.47 35.69
CA LEU A 627 -13.05 0.12 35.30
C LEU A 627 -12.85 1.18 34.21
N ARG A 628 -11.77 1.96 34.30
CA ARG A 628 -11.37 2.93 33.28
C ARG A 628 -11.06 2.27 31.94
N VAL A 629 -10.31 1.17 31.94
CA VAL A 629 -10.00 0.42 30.70
C VAL A 629 -11.28 -0.09 30.04
N VAL A 630 -12.23 -0.60 30.84
CA VAL A 630 -13.54 -1.04 30.32
C VAL A 630 -14.33 0.14 29.76
N ALA A 631 -14.42 1.26 30.48
CA ALA A 631 -15.13 2.45 30.01
C ALA A 631 -14.52 3.01 28.71
N HIS A 632 -13.19 3.08 28.63
CA HIS A 632 -12.47 3.52 27.44
C HIS A 632 -12.68 2.55 26.26
N PHE A 633 -12.74 1.24 26.52
CA PHE A 633 -13.08 0.25 25.51
C PHE A 633 -14.51 0.44 24.99
N LEU A 634 -15.49 0.62 25.89
CA LEU A 634 -16.89 0.83 25.50
C LEU A 634 -17.09 2.14 24.72
N ALA A 635 -16.37 3.21 25.08
CA ALA A 635 -16.38 4.48 24.36
C ALA A 635 -15.58 4.44 23.04
N SER A 636 -14.83 3.37 22.78
CA SER A 636 -13.96 3.30 21.60
C SER A 636 -14.75 3.24 20.29
N PRO A 637 -14.20 3.76 19.17
CA PRO A 637 -14.81 3.62 17.85
C PRO A 637 -15.06 2.16 17.44
N ALA A 638 -14.22 1.23 17.91
CA ALA A 638 -14.35 -0.19 17.64
C ALA A 638 -15.57 -0.80 18.35
N SER A 639 -15.81 -0.42 19.61
CA SER A 639 -17.01 -0.79 20.37
C SER A 639 -18.27 -0.24 19.68
N ASN A 640 -18.28 1.06 19.34
CA ASN A 640 -19.41 1.68 18.64
C ASN A 640 -19.74 0.97 17.31
N PHE A 641 -18.72 0.59 16.54
CA PHE A 641 -18.92 -0.23 15.35
C PHE A 641 -19.53 -1.60 15.69
N GLY A 642 -18.99 -2.29 16.69
CA GLY A 642 -19.52 -3.57 17.16
C GLY A 642 -20.99 -3.49 17.56
N ALA A 643 -21.38 -2.43 18.26
CA ALA A 643 -22.75 -2.18 18.68
C ALA A 643 -23.68 -1.97 17.48
N ARG A 644 -23.27 -1.17 16.48
CA ARG A 644 -24.05 -0.99 15.25
C ARG A 644 -24.29 -2.30 14.49
N VAL A 645 -23.25 -3.12 14.34
CA VAL A 645 -23.38 -4.42 13.66
C VAL A 645 -24.27 -5.37 14.45
N ALA A 646 -24.17 -5.37 15.78
CA ALA A 646 -25.03 -6.18 16.64
C ALA A 646 -26.50 -5.75 16.55
N CYS A 647 -26.79 -4.44 16.61
CA CYS A 647 -28.14 -3.90 16.42
C CYS A 647 -28.70 -4.24 15.03
N ALA A 648 -27.90 -4.08 13.98
CA ALA A 648 -28.29 -4.43 12.62
C ALA A 648 -28.64 -5.91 12.49
N THR A 649 -27.79 -6.78 13.03
CA THR A 649 -27.98 -8.23 13.00
C THR A 649 -29.24 -8.63 13.80
N LEU A 650 -29.43 -8.03 14.98
CA LEU A 650 -30.59 -8.29 15.85
C LEU A 650 -31.91 -7.82 15.20
N SER A 651 -31.91 -6.72 14.45
CA SER A 651 -33.13 -6.21 13.81
C SER A 651 -33.76 -7.17 12.79
N ILE A 652 -32.95 -8.04 12.15
CA ILE A 652 -33.47 -9.19 11.38
C ILE A 652 -33.78 -10.37 12.29
N ALA A 653 -32.88 -10.68 13.21
CA ALA A 653 -32.97 -11.87 14.05
C ALA A 653 -34.21 -11.89 14.96
N ILE A 654 -34.73 -10.72 15.37
CA ILE A 654 -35.98 -10.60 16.15
C ILE A 654 -37.15 -11.31 15.46
N VAL A 655 -37.23 -11.27 14.13
CA VAL A 655 -38.26 -11.99 13.36
C VAL A 655 -38.19 -13.50 13.60
N GLY A 656 -37.00 -14.05 13.88
CA GLY A 656 -36.79 -15.46 14.25
C GLY A 656 -37.06 -15.79 15.72
N PHE A 657 -37.21 -14.78 16.58
CA PHE A 657 -37.40 -14.93 18.02
C PHE A 657 -38.82 -14.61 18.50
N LEU A 658 -39.72 -14.16 17.61
CA LEU A 658 -41.13 -13.92 17.91
C LEU A 658 -42.00 -15.13 17.55
N ARG A 659 -43.06 -15.36 18.33
CA ARG A 659 -43.97 -16.52 18.21
C ARG A 659 -44.51 -16.71 16.79
N ASP A 660 -45.09 -15.64 16.23
CA ASP A 660 -45.84 -15.73 14.98
C ASP A 660 -44.94 -15.80 13.74
N THR A 661 -43.70 -15.29 13.85
CA THR A 661 -42.78 -15.17 12.71
C THR A 661 -41.60 -16.15 12.74
N GLN A 662 -41.37 -16.86 13.85
CA GLN A 662 -40.26 -17.83 13.99
C GLN A 662 -40.32 -18.96 12.95
N ALA A 663 -41.52 -19.49 12.68
CA ALA A 663 -41.73 -20.51 11.66
C ALA A 663 -41.33 -19.97 10.28
N PHE A 664 -41.89 -18.82 9.89
CA PHE A 664 -41.57 -18.15 8.63
C PHE A 664 -40.06 -17.88 8.47
N PHE A 665 -39.40 -17.38 9.51
CA PHE A 665 -37.97 -17.08 9.52
C PHE A 665 -37.11 -18.32 9.23
N THR A 666 -37.47 -19.44 9.85
CA THR A 666 -36.77 -20.73 9.70
C THR A 666 -37.06 -21.34 8.32
N THR A 667 -38.34 -21.36 7.92
CA THR A 667 -38.79 -21.93 6.64
C THR A 667 -38.19 -21.21 5.44
N GLN A 668 -38.15 -19.87 5.45
CA GLN A 668 -37.60 -19.05 4.36
C GLN A 668 -36.09 -18.77 4.49
N ARG A 669 -35.41 -19.34 5.50
CA ARG A 669 -33.96 -19.21 5.70
C ARG A 669 -33.46 -17.77 5.79
N ILE A 670 -34.22 -16.90 6.44
CA ILE A 670 -33.91 -15.47 6.56
C ILE A 670 -32.60 -15.22 7.34
N PHE A 671 -32.14 -16.19 8.13
CA PHE A 671 -30.84 -16.15 8.82
C PHE A 671 -29.64 -15.88 7.87
N TRP A 672 -29.76 -16.12 6.56
CA TRP A 672 -28.71 -15.73 5.61
C TRP A 672 -28.59 -14.21 5.45
N ALA A 673 -29.71 -13.48 5.50
CA ALA A 673 -29.68 -12.01 5.52
C ALA A 673 -28.94 -11.51 6.78
N GLN A 674 -29.18 -12.16 7.92
CA GLN A 674 -28.49 -11.90 9.18
C GLN A 674 -26.97 -12.15 9.09
N ILE A 675 -26.55 -13.27 8.49
CA ILE A 675 -25.13 -13.55 8.22
C ILE A 675 -24.53 -12.47 7.29
N MET A 676 -25.28 -12.05 6.26
CA MET A 676 -24.81 -11.04 5.31
C MET A 676 -24.56 -9.69 5.96
N ILE A 677 -25.36 -9.26 6.93
CA ILE A 677 -25.11 -8.03 7.70
C ILE A 677 -23.75 -8.11 8.40
N SER A 678 -23.53 -9.21 9.14
CA SER A 678 -22.30 -9.43 9.89
C SER A 678 -21.06 -9.41 9.00
N ILE A 679 -21.13 -9.98 7.79
CA ILE A 679 -20.00 -10.04 6.84
C ILE A 679 -19.82 -8.75 6.02
N SER A 680 -20.86 -7.92 5.89
CA SER A 680 -20.88 -6.82 4.92
C SER A 680 -20.65 -5.43 5.46
N MET A 681 -21.00 -5.17 6.72
CA MET A 681 -20.75 -3.87 7.32
C MET A 681 -19.25 -3.60 7.48
N ASN A 682 -18.79 -2.45 7.00
CA ASN A 682 -17.47 -1.90 7.30
C ASN A 682 -17.60 -0.65 8.19
N PRO A 683 -16.53 -0.22 8.88
CA PRO A 683 -16.60 0.93 9.79
C PRO A 683 -16.97 2.27 9.14
N SER A 684 -16.81 2.43 7.83
CA SER A 684 -17.12 3.66 7.11
C SER A 684 -18.27 3.51 6.12
N ALA A 685 -19.02 4.60 5.93
CA ALA A 685 -20.21 4.62 5.08
C ALA A 685 -19.88 4.51 3.58
N GLY A 686 -18.93 5.30 3.08
CA GLY A 686 -18.54 5.32 1.66
C GLY A 686 -17.98 3.99 1.16
N GLN A 687 -17.08 3.34 1.92
CA GLN A 687 -16.60 1.99 1.58
C GLN A 687 -17.71 0.95 1.61
N SER A 688 -18.64 1.04 2.57
CA SER A 688 -19.77 0.13 2.66
C SER A 688 -20.68 0.24 1.43
N LEU A 689 -21.04 1.44 0.99
CA LEU A 689 -21.92 1.64 -0.17
C LEU A 689 -21.33 1.06 -1.46
N ARG A 690 -20.08 1.40 -1.80
CA ARG A 690 -19.40 0.83 -2.98
C ARG A 690 -19.35 -0.69 -2.90
N ASN A 691 -18.97 -1.23 -1.74
CA ASN A 691 -18.90 -2.68 -1.53
C ASN A 691 -20.27 -3.34 -1.62
N PHE A 692 -21.36 -2.68 -1.21
CA PHE A 692 -22.72 -3.22 -1.34
C PHE A 692 -23.12 -3.36 -2.80
N VAL A 693 -22.94 -2.31 -3.62
CA VAL A 693 -23.23 -2.37 -5.06
C VAL A 693 -22.44 -3.48 -5.73
N LEU A 694 -21.14 -3.54 -5.45
CA LEU A 694 -20.25 -4.57 -5.99
C LEU A 694 -20.64 -5.99 -5.54
N ARG A 695 -21.10 -6.16 -4.30
CA ARG A 695 -21.58 -7.45 -3.78
C ARG A 695 -22.89 -7.88 -4.43
N ILE A 696 -23.86 -6.97 -4.59
CA ILE A 696 -25.13 -7.26 -5.28
C ILE A 696 -24.86 -7.71 -6.71
N LEU A 697 -24.03 -6.95 -7.45
CA LEU A 697 -23.66 -7.29 -8.82
C LEU A 697 -22.91 -8.62 -8.89
N GLY A 698 -21.97 -8.85 -7.98
CA GLY A 698 -21.24 -10.11 -7.88
C GLY A 698 -22.16 -11.30 -7.62
N THR A 699 -23.01 -11.21 -6.60
CA THR A 699 -23.98 -12.26 -6.27
C THR A 699 -24.93 -12.53 -7.43
N PHE A 700 -25.38 -11.50 -8.14
CA PHE A 700 -26.22 -11.67 -9.34
C PHE A 700 -25.49 -12.45 -10.45
N VAL A 701 -24.24 -12.09 -10.77
CA VAL A 701 -23.45 -12.81 -11.78
C VAL A 701 -23.23 -14.27 -11.38
N PHE A 702 -22.84 -14.55 -10.13
CA PHE A 702 -22.62 -15.92 -9.67
C PHE A 702 -23.92 -16.73 -9.52
N MET A 703 -25.06 -16.07 -9.29
CA MET A 703 -26.38 -16.69 -9.36
C MET A 703 -26.68 -17.15 -10.79
N LEU A 704 -26.46 -16.30 -11.81
CA LEU A 704 -26.63 -16.69 -13.21
C LEU A 704 -25.70 -17.86 -13.60
N LEU A 705 -24.44 -17.80 -13.18
CA LEU A 705 -23.49 -18.90 -13.40
C LEU A 705 -23.93 -20.20 -12.73
N SER A 706 -24.59 -20.14 -11.57
CA SER A 706 -25.14 -21.34 -10.93
C SER A 706 -26.27 -21.98 -11.74
N TRP A 707 -27.12 -21.18 -12.39
CA TRP A 707 -28.12 -21.70 -13.32
C TRP A 707 -27.47 -22.36 -14.53
N VAL A 708 -26.50 -21.69 -15.14
CA VAL A 708 -25.77 -22.25 -16.30
C VAL A 708 -25.12 -23.57 -15.91
N ALA A 709 -24.45 -23.65 -14.75
CA ALA A 709 -23.78 -24.87 -14.30
C ALA A 709 -24.73 -26.05 -14.12
N TYR A 710 -25.97 -25.79 -13.71
CA TYR A 710 -26.95 -26.83 -13.44
C TYR A 710 -27.68 -27.28 -14.71
N TYR A 711 -28.16 -26.33 -15.52
CA TYR A 711 -29.00 -26.62 -16.67
C TYR A 711 -28.20 -27.09 -17.90
N ILE A 712 -26.94 -26.69 -18.07
CA ILE A 712 -26.12 -27.11 -19.23
C ILE A 712 -25.84 -28.62 -19.23
N VAL A 713 -25.88 -29.26 -18.06
CA VAL A 713 -25.63 -30.69 -17.87
C VAL A 713 -26.91 -31.47 -17.54
N ASP A 714 -28.07 -30.86 -17.77
CA ASP A 714 -29.38 -31.43 -17.45
C ASP A 714 -29.49 -31.95 -16.00
N GLY A 715 -28.86 -31.21 -15.07
CA GLY A 715 -28.80 -31.56 -13.66
C GLY A 715 -27.97 -32.80 -13.32
N GLN A 716 -27.17 -33.38 -14.22
CA GLN A 716 -26.31 -34.51 -13.88
C GLN A 716 -25.22 -34.12 -12.88
N THR A 717 -25.16 -34.78 -11.72
CA THR A 717 -24.30 -34.39 -10.58
C THR A 717 -22.83 -34.28 -10.94
N ALA A 718 -22.30 -35.25 -11.69
CA ALA A 718 -20.90 -35.24 -12.15
C ALA A 718 -20.61 -34.02 -13.04
N GLY A 719 -21.51 -33.69 -13.97
CA GLY A 719 -21.41 -32.52 -14.82
C GLY A 719 -21.48 -31.21 -14.02
N VAL A 720 -22.40 -31.12 -13.05
CA VAL A 720 -22.56 -29.94 -12.20
C VAL A 720 -21.28 -29.67 -11.41
N LEU A 721 -20.62 -30.71 -10.89
CA LEU A 721 -19.35 -30.57 -10.16
C LEU A 721 -18.21 -30.06 -11.06
N VAL A 722 -18.15 -30.48 -12.33
CA VAL A 722 -17.14 -30.00 -13.29
C VAL A 722 -17.36 -28.52 -13.61
N PHE A 723 -18.60 -28.10 -13.91
CA PHE A 723 -18.88 -26.68 -14.18
C PHE A 723 -18.75 -25.81 -12.92
N TYR A 724 -19.10 -26.33 -11.75
CA TYR A 724 -18.85 -25.68 -10.47
C TYR A 724 -17.36 -25.40 -10.27
N PHE A 725 -16.50 -26.39 -10.51
CA PHE A 725 -15.05 -26.20 -10.46
C PHE A 725 -14.56 -25.12 -11.42
N ILE A 726 -15.04 -25.11 -12.67
CA ILE A 726 -14.68 -24.12 -13.69
C ILE A 726 -15.11 -22.72 -13.25
N PHE A 727 -16.36 -22.52 -12.81
CA PHE A 727 -16.85 -21.20 -12.43
C PHE A 727 -16.25 -20.67 -11.13
N LEU A 728 -15.79 -21.55 -10.23
CA LEU A 728 -14.99 -21.13 -9.08
C LEU A 728 -13.66 -20.49 -9.48
N HIS A 729 -13.07 -20.84 -10.64
CA HIS A 729 -11.86 -20.19 -11.13
C HIS A 729 -12.08 -18.69 -11.36
N LEU A 730 -13.27 -18.29 -11.83
CA LEU A 730 -13.60 -16.88 -12.03
C LEU A 730 -13.54 -16.10 -10.71
N GLY A 731 -14.04 -16.69 -9.62
CA GLY A 731 -13.96 -16.10 -8.29
C GLY A 731 -12.53 -15.94 -7.81
N VAL A 732 -11.70 -16.98 -7.96
CA VAL A 732 -10.28 -16.92 -7.58
C VAL A 732 -9.49 -15.96 -8.46
N TYR A 733 -9.82 -15.85 -9.75
CA TYR A 733 -9.23 -14.89 -10.68
C TYR A 733 -9.42 -13.45 -10.20
N VAL A 734 -10.64 -13.09 -9.81
CA VAL A 734 -10.94 -11.76 -9.25
C VAL A 734 -10.09 -11.49 -8.01
N ILE A 735 -9.97 -12.47 -7.10
CA ILE A 735 -9.16 -12.35 -5.87
C ILE A 735 -7.67 -12.13 -6.19
N LEU A 736 -7.13 -12.83 -7.19
CA LEU A 736 -5.69 -12.77 -7.53
C LEU A 736 -5.29 -11.56 -8.36
N LYS A 737 -6.14 -11.11 -9.29
CA LYS A 737 -5.80 -10.06 -10.28
C LYS A 737 -6.41 -8.70 -9.97
N ARG A 738 -7.52 -8.65 -9.24
CA ARG A 738 -8.22 -7.40 -8.91
C ARG A 738 -8.47 -7.31 -7.39
N PRO A 739 -7.41 -7.11 -6.58
CA PRO A 739 -7.54 -7.04 -5.12
C PRO A 739 -8.48 -5.92 -4.63
N GLU A 740 -8.67 -4.87 -5.42
CA GLU A 740 -9.60 -3.76 -5.15
C GLU A 740 -11.08 -4.18 -4.99
N ILE A 741 -11.44 -5.32 -5.59
CA ILE A 741 -12.79 -5.91 -5.57
C ILE A 741 -12.78 -7.33 -4.98
N LEU A 742 -11.79 -7.63 -4.13
CA LEU A 742 -11.65 -8.92 -3.45
C LEU A 742 -12.95 -9.43 -2.79
N PRO A 743 -13.78 -8.61 -2.12
CA PRO A 743 -15.04 -9.07 -1.54
C PRO A 743 -16.00 -9.69 -2.57
N VAL A 744 -15.99 -9.22 -3.81
CA VAL A 744 -16.84 -9.73 -4.91
C VAL A 744 -16.46 -11.15 -5.27
N GLY A 745 -15.17 -11.41 -5.46
CA GLY A 745 -14.67 -12.76 -5.77
C GLY A 745 -14.98 -13.76 -4.65
N MET A 746 -14.75 -13.37 -3.39
CA MET A 746 -15.01 -14.22 -2.22
C MET A 746 -16.51 -14.54 -2.07
N ILE A 747 -17.39 -13.53 -2.10
CA ILE A 747 -18.84 -13.71 -1.92
C ILE A 747 -19.46 -14.42 -3.12
N GLY A 748 -18.94 -14.17 -4.32
CA GLY A 748 -19.31 -14.92 -5.52
C GLY A 748 -19.09 -16.43 -5.35
N GLN A 749 -17.91 -16.82 -4.87
CA GLN A 749 -17.62 -18.24 -4.58
C GLN A 749 -18.54 -18.83 -3.51
N ILE A 750 -18.82 -18.10 -2.43
CA ILE A 750 -19.77 -18.55 -1.40
C ILE A 750 -21.18 -18.71 -2.00
N THR A 751 -21.63 -17.77 -2.83
CA THR A 751 -22.95 -17.78 -3.46
C THR A 751 -23.15 -19.03 -4.33
N ILE A 752 -22.23 -19.31 -5.23
CA ILE A 752 -22.34 -20.49 -6.11
C ILE A 752 -22.21 -21.80 -5.32
N THR A 753 -21.38 -21.83 -4.28
CA THR A 753 -21.26 -22.98 -3.35
C THR A 753 -22.58 -23.23 -2.62
N LEU A 754 -23.27 -22.18 -2.18
CA LEU A 754 -24.54 -22.30 -1.45
C LEU A 754 -25.69 -22.79 -2.36
N ILE A 755 -25.79 -22.25 -3.58
CA ILE A 755 -26.89 -22.61 -4.49
C ILE A 755 -26.72 -24.05 -4.99
N LEU A 756 -25.56 -24.38 -5.56
CA LEU A 756 -25.31 -25.72 -6.10
C LEU A 756 -25.12 -26.76 -5.00
N GLY A 757 -24.42 -26.41 -3.91
CA GLY A 757 -24.19 -27.32 -2.80
C GLY A 757 -25.48 -27.72 -2.09
N TYR A 758 -26.44 -26.81 -1.96
CA TYR A 758 -27.75 -27.15 -1.38
C TYR A 758 -28.56 -28.10 -2.28
N GLU A 759 -28.62 -27.83 -3.58
CA GLU A 759 -29.35 -28.68 -4.52
C GLU A 759 -28.73 -30.08 -4.62
N LEU A 760 -27.40 -30.17 -4.68
CA LEU A 760 -26.67 -31.45 -4.64
C LEU A 760 -26.83 -32.17 -3.30
N GLN A 761 -26.98 -31.42 -2.20
CA GLN A 761 -27.25 -31.99 -0.89
C GLN A 761 -28.63 -32.64 -0.84
N VAL A 762 -29.68 -31.93 -1.27
CA VAL A 762 -31.06 -32.45 -1.27
C VAL A 762 -31.18 -33.71 -2.12
N ARG A 763 -30.51 -33.74 -3.27
CA ARG A 763 -30.49 -34.91 -4.15
C ARG A 763 -29.88 -36.16 -3.49
N GLN A 764 -28.91 -35.98 -2.59
CA GLN A 764 -28.26 -37.10 -1.91
C GLN A 764 -29.04 -37.61 -0.69
N ILE A 765 -29.51 -36.72 0.18
CA ILE A 765 -30.18 -37.10 1.44
C ILE A 765 -31.71 -37.25 1.30
N GLY A 766 -32.27 -36.81 0.18
CA GLY A 766 -33.72 -36.78 -0.05
C GLY A 766 -34.40 -35.54 0.53
N VAL A 767 -35.60 -35.26 0.03
CA VAL A 767 -36.39 -34.07 0.41
C VAL A 767 -36.83 -34.17 1.88
N GLU A 768 -37.25 -35.35 2.34
CA GLU A 768 -37.74 -35.56 3.71
C GLU A 768 -36.69 -35.14 4.75
N VAL A 769 -35.47 -35.67 4.65
CA VAL A 769 -34.35 -35.34 5.54
C VAL A 769 -33.90 -33.89 5.35
N SER A 770 -33.95 -33.34 4.13
CA SER A 770 -33.61 -31.92 3.93
C SER A 770 -34.62 -30.98 4.62
N THR A 771 -35.88 -31.38 4.78
CA THR A 771 -36.93 -30.57 5.38
C THR A 771 -37.08 -30.76 6.90
N SER A 772 -36.36 -31.73 7.48
CA SER A 772 -36.46 -32.09 8.92
C SER A 772 -36.12 -30.93 9.88
N ASN A 773 -35.37 -29.93 9.43
CA ASN A 773 -35.01 -28.76 10.23
C ASN A 773 -36.04 -27.61 10.14
N GLY A 774 -37.24 -27.88 9.61
CA GLY A 774 -38.29 -26.88 9.41
C GLY A 774 -38.07 -25.93 8.22
N GLN A 775 -37.12 -26.24 7.34
CA GLN A 775 -36.80 -25.45 6.15
C GLN A 775 -37.56 -25.96 4.92
N ALA A 776 -38.10 -25.06 4.10
CA ALA A 776 -38.73 -25.44 2.84
C ALA A 776 -37.68 -25.85 1.79
N TYR A 777 -38.01 -26.89 1.02
CA TYR A 777 -37.28 -27.22 -0.20
C TYR A 777 -37.78 -26.34 -1.34
N TYR A 778 -36.85 -25.74 -2.07
CA TYR A 778 -37.12 -24.99 -3.30
C TYR A 778 -36.20 -25.49 -4.40
N PRO A 779 -36.73 -25.75 -5.60
CA PRO A 779 -35.91 -26.00 -6.79
C PRO A 779 -34.95 -24.84 -7.09
N ILE A 780 -33.87 -25.13 -7.82
CA ILE A 780 -32.79 -24.17 -8.07
C ILE A 780 -33.24 -22.85 -8.72
N TYR A 781 -34.26 -22.87 -9.59
CA TYR A 781 -34.78 -21.67 -10.25
C TYR A 781 -35.53 -20.73 -9.29
N ILE A 782 -36.05 -21.23 -8.17
CA ILE A 782 -36.69 -20.44 -7.11
C ILE A 782 -35.67 -20.10 -6.02
N LEU A 783 -34.82 -21.07 -5.64
CA LEU A 783 -33.84 -20.90 -4.59
C LEU A 783 -32.85 -19.78 -4.92
N ALA A 784 -32.31 -19.75 -6.14
CA ALA A 784 -31.26 -18.81 -6.51
C ALA A 784 -31.72 -17.33 -6.44
N PRO A 785 -32.90 -16.94 -6.97
CA PRO A 785 -33.46 -15.61 -6.76
C PRO A 785 -33.77 -15.29 -5.30
N ILE A 786 -34.28 -16.26 -4.52
CA ILE A 786 -34.48 -16.06 -3.07
C ILE A 786 -33.16 -15.72 -2.39
N ARG A 787 -32.05 -16.39 -2.77
CA ARG A 787 -30.72 -16.05 -2.22
C ARG A 787 -30.33 -14.62 -2.54
N LEU A 788 -30.48 -14.20 -3.79
CA LEU A 788 -30.23 -12.81 -4.16
C LEU A 788 -31.09 -11.83 -3.36
N ALA A 789 -32.39 -12.12 -3.20
CA ALA A 789 -33.30 -11.30 -2.40
C ALA A 789 -32.86 -11.21 -0.93
N THR A 790 -32.45 -12.32 -0.30
CA THR A 790 -31.94 -12.31 1.09
C THR A 790 -30.64 -11.51 1.22
N VAL A 791 -29.75 -11.58 0.23
CA VAL A 791 -28.53 -10.77 0.20
C VAL A 791 -28.88 -9.28 0.08
N CYS A 792 -29.77 -8.91 -0.85
CA CYS A 792 -30.23 -7.53 -1.01
C CYS A 792 -30.89 -7.00 0.26
N GLY A 793 -31.76 -7.79 0.91
CA GLY A 793 -32.42 -7.42 2.16
C GLY A 793 -31.42 -7.20 3.31
N GLY A 794 -30.45 -8.11 3.47
CA GLY A 794 -29.39 -7.96 4.46
C GLY A 794 -28.50 -6.73 4.21
N LEU A 795 -28.12 -6.48 2.95
CA LEU A 795 -27.32 -5.31 2.58
C LEU A 795 -28.09 -3.99 2.74
N PHE A 796 -29.39 -3.98 2.43
CA PHE A 796 -30.24 -2.81 2.61
C PHE A 796 -30.34 -2.42 4.10
N LEU A 797 -30.58 -3.39 4.98
CA LEU A 797 -30.66 -3.10 6.41
C LEU A 797 -29.29 -2.74 7.01
N ALA A 798 -28.21 -3.39 6.54
CA ALA A 798 -26.85 -3.01 6.89
C ALA A 798 -26.57 -1.55 6.50
N TRP A 799 -27.07 -1.10 5.35
CA TRP A 799 -26.94 0.28 4.92
C TRP A 799 -27.67 1.26 5.85
N ILE A 800 -28.91 0.95 6.27
CA ILE A 800 -29.65 1.76 7.25
C ILE A 800 -28.84 1.94 8.54
N TRP A 801 -28.32 0.86 9.11
CA TRP A 801 -27.51 0.89 10.34
C TRP A 801 -26.09 1.45 10.16
N THR A 802 -25.63 1.60 8.92
CA THR A 802 -24.37 2.29 8.63
C THR A 802 -24.57 3.81 8.73
N VAL A 803 -25.77 4.30 8.37
CA VAL A 803 -26.14 5.72 8.43
C VAL A 803 -26.68 6.11 9.81
N PHE A 804 -27.51 5.27 10.43
CA PHE A 804 -28.12 5.53 11.74
C PHE A 804 -27.17 5.19 12.91
N PRO A 805 -27.15 5.96 14.02
CA PRO A 805 -27.80 7.27 14.24
C PRO A 805 -27.07 8.45 13.58
N TYR A 806 -25.77 8.29 13.30
CA TYR A 806 -24.98 9.23 12.51
C TYR A 806 -23.94 8.47 11.66
N PRO A 807 -23.76 8.84 10.38
CA PRO A 807 -22.80 8.17 9.52
C PRO A 807 -21.38 8.53 9.92
N ILE A 808 -20.49 7.54 10.00
CA ILE A 808 -19.05 7.80 10.05
C ILE A 808 -18.63 8.08 8.61
N THR A 809 -18.52 9.36 8.28
CA THR A 809 -18.14 9.84 6.95
C THR A 809 -16.65 9.58 6.67
N GLU A 810 -16.34 9.27 5.42
CA GLU A 810 -14.97 9.22 4.91
C GLU A 810 -14.30 10.60 5.06
N HIS A 811 -15.08 11.69 4.99
CA HIS A 811 -14.60 13.05 5.23
C HIS A 811 -13.93 13.20 6.61
N SER A 812 -14.61 12.74 7.67
CA SER A 812 -14.10 12.82 9.04
C SER A 812 -12.88 11.90 9.24
N GLN A 813 -12.91 10.69 8.67
CA GLN A 813 -11.79 9.76 8.73
C GLN A 813 -10.55 10.30 8.00
N LEU A 814 -10.74 10.89 6.81
CA LEU A 814 -9.65 11.48 6.04
C LEU A 814 -9.05 12.68 6.77
N ARG A 815 -9.87 13.54 7.37
CA ARG A 815 -9.40 14.67 8.19
C ARG A 815 -8.60 14.21 9.40
N GLN A 816 -9.12 13.28 10.19
CA GLN A 816 -8.40 12.74 11.36
C GLN A 816 -7.13 11.99 10.94
N GLY A 817 -7.18 11.22 9.84
CA GLY A 817 -6.05 10.51 9.29
C GLY A 817 -4.95 11.46 8.79
N LEU A 818 -5.33 12.57 8.16
CA LEU A 818 -4.40 13.64 7.74
C LEU A 818 -3.70 14.25 8.96
N GLY A 819 -4.45 14.63 10.00
CA GLY A 819 -3.88 15.18 11.23
C GLY A 819 -2.87 14.22 11.88
N ARG A 820 -3.25 12.95 12.07
CA ARG A 820 -2.34 11.90 12.58
C ARG A 820 -1.08 11.74 11.73
N SER A 821 -1.21 11.87 10.41
CA SER A 821 -0.07 11.76 9.48
C SER A 821 0.86 12.96 9.58
N LEU A 822 0.33 14.16 9.79
CA LEU A 822 1.14 15.37 10.04
C LEU A 822 1.94 15.23 11.33
N TYR A 823 1.35 14.70 12.40
CA TYR A 823 2.07 14.40 13.65
C TYR A 823 3.15 13.34 13.44
N LEU A 824 2.87 12.30 12.67
CA LEU A 824 3.85 11.27 12.38
C LEU A 824 5.01 11.80 11.52
N LEU A 825 4.72 12.70 10.58
CA LEU A 825 5.72 13.42 9.81
C LEU A 825 6.57 14.33 10.70
N ALA A 826 5.98 14.99 11.70
CA ALA A 826 6.71 15.78 12.71
C ALA A 826 7.71 14.90 13.48
N ASN A 827 7.26 13.72 13.94
CA ASN A 827 8.14 12.76 14.63
C ASN A 827 9.26 12.25 13.72
N TYR A 828 8.97 12.03 12.44
CA TYR A 828 9.99 11.64 11.47
C TYR A 828 11.04 12.73 11.30
N TYR A 829 10.59 13.97 11.11
CA TYR A 829 11.45 15.13 10.98
C TYR A 829 12.36 15.29 12.20
N SER A 830 11.82 15.20 13.42
CA SER A 830 12.63 15.26 14.66
C SER A 830 13.71 14.19 14.70
N VAL A 831 13.39 12.94 14.35
CA VAL A 831 14.36 11.85 14.32
C VAL A 831 15.43 12.07 13.24
N VAL A 832 15.03 12.55 12.06
CA VAL A 832 15.98 12.89 10.97
C VAL A 832 16.88 14.04 11.41
N HIS A 833 16.33 15.09 11.98
CA HIS A 833 17.09 16.24 12.45
C HIS A 833 18.12 15.84 13.51
N GLU A 834 17.71 15.07 14.52
CA GLU A 834 18.66 14.56 15.52
C GLU A 834 19.69 13.63 14.90
N SER A 835 19.30 12.77 13.94
CA SER A 835 20.26 11.92 13.21
C SER A 835 21.32 12.75 12.47
N VAL A 836 20.89 13.81 11.76
CA VAL A 836 21.78 14.72 11.03
C VAL A 836 22.68 15.45 12.02
N ARG A 837 22.14 15.99 13.12
CA ARG A 837 22.89 16.70 14.15
C ARG A 837 23.94 15.80 14.82
N THR A 838 23.56 14.58 15.21
CA THR A 838 24.48 13.61 15.81
C THR A 838 25.60 13.21 14.84
N ARG A 839 25.30 13.08 13.55
CA ARG A 839 26.31 12.77 12.51
C ARG A 839 27.28 13.92 12.28
N LEU A 840 26.78 15.16 12.21
CA LEU A 840 27.61 16.35 12.04
C LEU A 840 28.55 16.55 13.23
N ARG A 841 28.11 16.23 14.46
CA ARG A 841 28.93 16.28 15.68
C ARG A 841 29.88 15.09 15.85
N GLY A 842 29.87 14.10 14.95
CA GLY A 842 30.63 12.86 15.10
C GLY A 842 30.19 11.98 16.28
N GLY A 843 28.98 12.17 16.82
CA GLY A 843 28.45 11.48 18.01
C GLY A 843 27.67 10.20 17.72
N GLU A 844 27.72 9.66 16.50
CA GLU A 844 26.92 8.49 16.09
C GLU A 844 27.36 7.21 16.84
N GLY A 845 28.64 7.14 17.21
CA GLY A 845 29.27 5.96 17.82
C GLY A 845 29.29 4.75 16.88
N ASP A 846 29.71 3.60 17.40
CA ASP A 846 29.71 2.36 16.61
C ASP A 846 28.25 1.90 16.35
N THR A 847 27.83 1.93 15.09
CA THR A 847 26.49 1.55 14.65
C THR A 847 26.22 0.03 14.75
N THR A 848 27.26 -0.78 15.00
CA THR A 848 27.11 -2.22 15.27
C THR A 848 26.62 -2.50 16.69
N LEU A 849 26.89 -1.58 17.64
CA LEU A 849 26.45 -1.68 19.02
C LEU A 849 24.98 -1.22 19.16
N LYS A 850 24.14 -2.05 19.76
CA LYS A 850 22.70 -1.75 19.93
C LYS A 850 22.43 -0.54 20.82
N ASP A 851 23.38 -0.21 21.69
CA ASP A 851 23.25 0.88 22.64
C ASP A 851 23.72 2.23 22.12
N SER A 852 24.40 2.26 20.96
CA SER A 852 24.87 3.50 20.36
C SER A 852 23.71 4.42 19.97
N PRO A 853 23.90 5.75 20.08
CA PRO A 853 22.92 6.72 19.59
C PRO A 853 22.58 6.49 18.12
N GLY A 854 23.58 6.20 17.27
CA GLY A 854 23.40 5.94 15.85
C GLY A 854 22.47 4.77 15.55
N TYR A 855 22.67 3.61 16.21
CA TYR A 855 21.81 2.45 16.01
C TYR A 855 20.36 2.74 16.45
N LYS A 856 20.18 3.40 17.59
CA LYS A 856 18.85 3.75 18.13
C LYS A 856 18.11 4.72 17.22
N LEU A 857 18.79 5.75 16.71
CA LEU A 857 18.24 6.74 15.79
C LEU A 857 17.94 6.14 14.41
N ASP A 858 18.82 5.32 13.84
CA ASP A 858 18.54 4.63 12.57
C ASP A 858 17.35 3.67 12.71
N LYS A 859 17.29 2.90 13.80
CA LYS A 859 16.14 2.02 14.08
C LYS A 859 14.84 2.82 14.21
N ALA A 860 14.86 3.94 14.93
CA ALA A 860 13.72 4.84 15.07
C ALA A 860 13.27 5.41 13.72
N ARG A 861 14.21 5.96 12.93
CA ARG A 861 13.97 6.53 11.60
C ARG A 861 13.30 5.52 10.69
N GLN A 862 13.84 4.31 10.60
CA GLN A 862 13.28 3.25 9.76
C GLN A 862 11.87 2.83 10.18
N LYS A 863 11.61 2.79 11.50
CA LYS A 863 10.30 2.45 12.05
C LYS A 863 9.26 3.53 11.76
N VAL A 864 9.63 4.81 11.87
CA VAL A 864 8.72 5.92 11.59
C VAL A 864 8.49 6.06 10.09
N TYR A 865 9.53 5.98 9.27
CA TYR A 865 9.43 6.03 7.81
C TYR A 865 8.45 4.99 7.26
N SER A 866 8.58 3.73 7.67
CA SER A 866 7.73 2.66 7.17
C SER A 866 6.26 2.86 7.58
N LYS A 867 6.01 3.43 8.77
CA LYS A 867 4.68 3.84 9.21
C LYS A 867 4.15 5.04 8.42
N CYS A 868 4.93 6.10 8.24
CA CYS A 868 4.56 7.28 7.43
C CYS A 868 4.14 6.85 6.02
N SER A 869 4.98 6.07 5.35
CA SER A 869 4.74 5.59 3.99
C SER A 869 3.44 4.76 3.88
N THR A 870 3.19 3.89 4.87
CA THR A 870 1.96 3.07 4.91
C THR A 870 0.72 3.93 5.14
N VAL A 871 0.76 4.85 6.11
CA VAL A 871 -0.38 5.72 6.42
C VAL A 871 -0.69 6.66 5.24
N LEU A 872 0.33 7.26 4.61
CA LEU A 872 0.14 8.09 3.42
C LEU A 872 -0.45 7.32 2.24
N THR A 873 -0.01 6.08 2.02
CA THR A 873 -0.60 5.19 1.00
C THR A 873 -2.06 4.86 1.33
N GLY A 874 -2.36 4.61 2.61
CA GLY A 874 -3.72 4.43 3.12
C GLY A 874 -4.60 5.65 2.88
N LEU A 875 -4.11 6.86 3.18
CA LEU A 875 -4.82 8.12 2.96
C LEU A 875 -5.12 8.37 1.48
N ARG A 876 -4.18 8.09 0.57
CA ARG A 876 -4.44 8.16 -0.87
C ARG A 876 -5.57 7.23 -1.29
N THR A 877 -5.55 6.01 -0.76
CA THR A 877 -6.59 5.02 -1.04
C THR A 877 -7.95 5.50 -0.49
N GLN A 878 -7.99 6.01 0.74
CA GLN A 878 -9.20 6.60 1.35
C GLN A 878 -9.72 7.82 0.58
N ALA A 879 -8.84 8.72 0.14
CA ALA A 879 -9.19 9.88 -0.68
C ALA A 879 -9.83 9.48 -2.03
N SER A 880 -9.51 8.29 -2.54
CA SER A 880 -10.18 7.74 -3.73
C SER A 880 -11.61 7.26 -3.47
N PHE A 881 -11.94 6.92 -2.22
CA PHE A 881 -13.27 6.46 -1.80
C PHE A 881 -14.23 7.59 -1.44
N VAL A 882 -13.73 8.80 -1.18
CA VAL A 882 -14.55 9.99 -0.89
C VAL A 882 -15.63 10.24 -1.95
N LYS A 883 -15.38 9.88 -3.22
CA LYS A 883 -16.36 10.04 -4.31
C LYS A 883 -17.65 9.21 -4.15
N PHE A 884 -17.63 8.20 -3.28
CA PHE A 884 -18.77 7.34 -3.00
C PHE A 884 -19.42 7.63 -1.64
N ASP A 885 -18.96 8.66 -0.92
CA ASP A 885 -19.52 9.03 0.38
C ASP A 885 -20.79 9.87 0.22
N ILE A 886 -21.60 9.94 1.28
CA ILE A 886 -22.83 10.75 1.29
C ILE A 886 -22.44 12.20 1.61
N PRO A 887 -22.68 13.18 0.70
CA PRO A 887 -22.31 14.57 0.94
C PRO A 887 -23.28 15.22 1.92
N ILE A 888 -22.96 15.17 3.22
CA ILE A 888 -23.69 15.88 4.28
C ILE A 888 -22.91 17.16 4.62
N GLY A 889 -23.56 18.32 4.54
CA GLY A 889 -22.98 19.59 5.01
C GLY A 889 -22.11 20.36 4.00
N GLY A 890 -22.27 20.14 2.69
CA GLY A 890 -21.60 20.90 1.62
C GLY A 890 -20.57 20.10 0.81
N LYS A 891 -19.92 20.77 -0.14
CA LYS A 891 -18.90 20.15 -1.01
C LYS A 891 -17.61 19.93 -0.22
N PHE A 892 -17.17 18.68 -0.11
CA PHE A 892 -15.90 18.34 0.51
C PHE A 892 -14.72 18.76 -0.39
N PRO A 893 -13.69 19.46 0.13
CA PRO A 893 -12.57 19.97 -0.67
C PRO A 893 -11.55 18.86 -0.98
N ARG A 894 -11.97 17.84 -1.73
CA ARG A 894 -11.19 16.63 -2.03
C ARG A 894 -9.84 16.93 -2.66
N GLU A 895 -9.81 17.85 -3.63
CA GLU A 895 -8.59 18.24 -4.35
C GLU A 895 -7.55 18.85 -3.39
N ARG A 896 -7.99 19.65 -2.41
CA ARG A 896 -7.11 20.23 -1.39
C ARG A 896 -6.50 19.17 -0.49
N TYR A 897 -7.30 18.23 0.01
CA TYR A 897 -6.78 17.10 0.79
C TYR A 897 -5.77 16.26 -0.03
N GLN A 898 -6.08 15.98 -1.29
CA GLN A 898 -5.18 15.22 -2.18
C GLN A 898 -3.88 15.98 -2.46
N ALA A 899 -3.95 17.30 -2.63
CA ALA A 899 -2.78 18.16 -2.77
C ALA A 899 -1.90 18.09 -1.50
N ILE A 900 -2.48 18.26 -0.30
CA ILE A 900 -1.73 18.17 0.96
C ILE A 900 -1.08 16.79 1.13
N ILE A 901 -1.81 15.70 0.87
CA ILE A 901 -1.27 14.33 0.94
C ILE A 901 -0.07 14.15 -0.02
N THR A 902 -0.15 14.75 -1.21
CA THR A 902 0.94 14.72 -2.19
C THR A 902 2.14 15.50 -1.70
N GLN A 903 1.95 16.71 -1.14
CA GLN A 903 3.03 17.50 -0.55
C GLN A 903 3.65 16.83 0.67
N MET A 904 2.87 16.12 1.49
CA MET A 904 3.39 15.37 2.63
C MET A 904 4.28 14.19 2.20
N GLN A 905 3.93 13.51 1.09
CA GLN A 905 4.81 12.49 0.52
C GLN A 905 6.12 13.11 0.03
N SER A 906 6.02 14.21 -0.74
CA SER A 906 7.18 14.92 -1.24
C SER A 906 8.11 15.37 -0.10
N ALA A 907 7.54 15.98 0.96
CA ALA A 907 8.28 16.37 2.15
C ALA A 907 8.96 15.17 2.83
N LEU A 908 8.27 14.02 2.94
CA LEU A 908 8.85 12.79 3.46
C LEU A 908 10.04 12.32 2.62
N ASP A 909 9.92 12.35 1.30
CA ASP A 909 10.96 11.91 0.36
C ASP A 909 12.20 12.82 0.46
N PHE A 910 12.01 14.15 0.57
CA PHE A 910 13.11 15.10 0.82
C PHE A 910 13.75 14.93 2.21
N MET A 911 12.98 14.62 3.26
CA MET A 911 13.55 14.30 4.59
C MET A 911 14.41 13.02 4.55
N VAL A 912 13.98 12.01 3.80
CA VAL A 912 14.76 10.77 3.58
C VAL A 912 16.06 11.09 2.85
N LEU A 913 16.00 11.93 1.82
CA LEU A 913 17.16 12.39 1.06
C LEU A 913 18.17 13.15 1.94
N VAL A 914 17.72 14.10 2.77
CA VAL A 914 18.58 14.80 3.75
C VAL A 914 19.24 13.81 4.71
N SER A 915 18.46 12.82 5.19
CA SER A 915 18.99 11.76 6.03
C SER A 915 19.98 10.84 5.32
N LEU A 916 19.87 10.66 3.99
CA LEU A 916 20.80 9.87 3.20
C LEU A 916 22.10 10.65 2.98
N ALA A 917 22.00 11.90 2.54
CA ALA A 917 23.16 12.77 2.30
C ALA A 917 24.00 12.91 3.57
N SER A 918 23.38 13.14 4.72
CA SER A 918 24.09 13.24 5.99
C SER A 918 24.91 11.99 6.39
N SER A 919 24.61 10.80 5.84
CA SER A 919 25.44 9.61 6.15
C SER A 919 26.82 9.69 5.52
N ALA A 920 26.97 10.43 4.40
CA ALA A 920 28.26 10.59 3.74
C ALA A 920 29.29 11.28 4.65
N PHE A 921 28.87 12.14 5.57
CA PHE A 921 29.78 12.78 6.53
C PHE A 921 30.42 11.80 7.52
N ASN A 922 29.73 10.71 7.86
CA ASN A 922 30.29 9.66 8.70
C ASN A 922 31.19 8.72 7.87
N ASP A 923 30.75 8.39 6.66
CA ASP A 923 31.56 7.59 5.73
C ASP A 923 32.92 8.25 5.45
N LEU A 924 32.95 9.58 5.33
CA LEU A 924 34.19 10.37 5.18
C LEU A 924 35.03 10.36 6.46
N GLN A 925 34.42 10.40 7.64
CA GLN A 925 35.13 10.34 8.92
C GLN A 925 35.84 8.99 9.13
N GLN A 926 35.24 7.87 8.71
CA GLN A 926 35.88 6.56 8.80
C GLN A 926 37.06 6.38 7.85
N LEU A 927 37.08 7.15 6.76
CA LEU A 927 38.19 7.21 5.80
C LEU A 927 39.32 8.14 6.30
N ASP A 928 38.96 9.27 6.93
CA ASP A 928 39.86 10.26 7.56
C ASP A 928 40.76 9.68 8.67
N ASP A 929 40.32 8.64 9.41
CA ASP A 929 41.14 7.97 10.43
C ASP A 929 42.34 7.20 9.83
N ARG A 930 42.46 7.09 8.49
CA ARG A 930 43.50 6.32 7.80
C ARG A 930 44.47 7.15 6.94
N ASP A 931 44.03 8.25 6.35
CA ASP A 931 44.84 9.17 5.53
C ASP A 931 44.48 10.62 5.89
N HIS A 932 45.49 11.50 6.04
CA HIS A 932 45.40 12.89 6.53
C HIS A 932 44.06 13.60 6.24
N GLY A 933 43.33 13.94 7.30
CA GLY A 933 41.93 14.31 7.21
C GLY A 933 41.63 15.61 6.47
N SER A 934 40.45 15.68 5.84
CA SER A 934 40.01 16.88 5.12
C SER A 934 39.82 18.05 6.09
N GLU A 935 40.72 19.04 6.04
CA GLU A 935 40.66 20.27 6.83
C GLU A 935 39.31 20.98 6.66
N TRP A 936 38.73 20.88 5.47
CA TRP A 936 37.39 21.37 5.15
C TRP A 936 36.29 20.78 6.04
N LEU A 937 36.26 19.45 6.24
CA LEU A 937 35.19 18.81 7.03
C LEU A 937 35.28 19.21 8.51
N ALA A 938 36.50 19.32 9.05
CA ALA A 938 36.73 19.77 10.41
C ALA A 938 36.28 21.23 10.62
N ASN A 939 36.64 22.12 9.70
CA ASN A 939 36.23 23.53 9.72
C ASN A 939 34.72 23.69 9.54
N PHE A 940 34.13 22.96 8.59
CA PHE A 940 32.69 22.95 8.33
C PHE A 940 31.89 22.51 9.57
N ARG A 941 32.34 21.47 10.28
CA ARG A 941 31.66 20.99 11.50
C ARG A 941 31.66 22.03 12.62
N ARG A 942 32.81 22.68 12.86
CA ARG A 942 32.92 23.77 13.84
C ARG A 942 31.93 24.89 13.52
N LEU A 943 31.90 25.32 12.25
CA LEU A 943 31.01 26.37 11.79
C LEU A 943 29.52 26.00 11.91
N VAL A 944 29.15 24.75 11.64
CA VAL A 944 27.77 24.29 11.76
C VAL A 944 27.31 24.18 13.23
N ASP A 945 28.20 23.80 14.14
CA ASP A 945 27.90 23.78 15.58
C ASP A 945 27.68 25.21 16.10
N ASP A 946 28.49 26.17 15.67
CA ASP A 946 28.36 27.59 16.04
C ASP A 946 27.12 28.25 15.41
N ALA A 947 26.69 27.80 14.22
CA ALA A 947 25.56 28.36 13.48
C ALA A 947 24.17 28.08 14.11
N HIS A 948 24.08 27.23 15.16
CA HIS A 948 22.85 26.88 15.90
C HIS A 948 21.58 26.79 15.01
N VAL A 949 21.52 25.77 14.16
CA VAL A 949 20.41 25.59 13.21
C VAL A 949 19.10 25.28 13.95
N THR A 950 18.19 26.25 14.00
CA THR A 950 16.90 26.19 14.71
C THR A 950 15.89 25.30 13.98
N SER A 951 15.85 24.03 14.35
CA SER A 951 15.02 23.00 13.71
C SER A 951 13.70 22.70 14.42
N GLU A 952 13.59 23.04 15.71
CA GLU A 952 12.42 22.72 16.54
C GLU A 952 11.13 23.41 16.07
N ALA A 953 11.27 24.53 15.33
CA ALA A 953 10.15 25.26 14.74
C ALA A 953 9.36 24.41 13.73
N ILE A 954 10.01 23.54 12.95
CA ILE A 954 9.34 22.71 11.93
C ILE A 954 8.51 21.60 12.60
N THR A 955 9.07 20.92 13.61
CA THR A 955 8.34 19.91 14.39
C THR A 955 7.11 20.54 15.04
N THR A 956 7.28 21.73 15.65
CA THR A 956 6.20 22.46 16.30
C THR A 956 5.12 22.86 15.30
N LEU A 957 5.50 23.38 14.12
CA LEU A 957 4.55 23.75 13.06
C LEU A 957 3.74 22.54 12.56
N LEU A 958 4.40 21.40 12.29
CA LEU A 958 3.73 20.17 11.88
C LEU A 958 2.80 19.63 12.98
N ALA A 959 3.20 19.72 14.25
CA ALA A 959 2.38 19.32 15.40
C ALA A 959 1.16 20.23 15.58
N LEU A 960 1.32 21.55 15.39
CA LEU A 960 0.23 22.52 15.43
C LEU A 960 -0.76 22.28 14.28
N MET A 961 -0.28 22.11 13.04
CA MET A 961 -1.14 21.76 11.91
C MET A 961 -1.87 20.43 12.13
N SER A 962 -1.20 19.44 12.71
CA SER A 962 -1.83 18.18 13.11
C SER A 962 -2.98 18.40 14.10
N ALA A 963 -2.75 19.19 15.16
CA ALA A 963 -3.75 19.47 16.18
C ALA A 963 -4.94 20.24 15.58
N SER A 964 -4.69 21.29 14.80
CA SER A 964 -5.70 22.09 14.12
C SER A 964 -6.55 21.26 13.15
N VAL A 965 -5.93 20.45 12.29
CA VAL A 965 -6.67 19.56 11.36
C VAL A 965 -7.47 18.49 12.11
N SER A 966 -6.90 17.90 13.17
CA SER A 966 -7.56 16.83 13.95
C SER A 966 -8.75 17.35 14.75
N ASN A 967 -8.65 18.55 15.33
CA ASN A 967 -9.71 19.17 16.13
C ASN A 967 -10.69 19.99 15.28
N GLY A 968 -10.30 20.39 14.07
CA GLY A 968 -11.06 21.33 13.24
C GLY A 968 -11.00 22.76 13.77
N SER A 969 -9.96 23.10 14.55
CA SER A 969 -9.75 24.44 15.09
C SER A 969 -8.86 25.26 14.16
N ALA A 970 -9.15 26.54 14.04
CA ALA A 970 -8.33 27.48 13.28
C ALA A 970 -6.86 27.48 13.76
N LEU A 971 -5.96 27.75 12.83
CA LEU A 971 -4.54 27.87 13.14
C LEU A 971 -4.27 29.15 13.95
N PRO A 972 -3.33 29.13 14.91
CA PRO A 972 -2.81 30.34 15.54
C PRO A 972 -2.34 31.37 14.49
N PRO A 973 -2.48 32.68 14.77
CA PRO A 973 -2.03 33.71 13.84
C PRO A 973 -0.51 33.73 13.71
N TYR A 974 -0.04 34.27 12.59
CA TYR A 974 1.37 34.57 12.32
C TYR A 974 2.29 33.35 12.24
N LEU A 975 1.75 32.14 12.05
CA LEU A 975 2.57 30.96 11.77
C LEU A 975 3.33 31.15 10.45
N ARG A 976 4.66 31.09 10.55
CA ARG A 976 5.59 31.22 9.42
C ARG A 976 6.49 30.00 9.34
N VAL A 977 6.75 29.57 8.11
CA VAL A 977 7.76 28.54 7.82
C VAL A 977 9.14 29.19 7.95
N PRO A 978 10.14 28.53 8.58
CA PRO A 978 11.50 29.04 8.65
C PRO A 978 12.11 29.31 7.26
N GLU A 979 13.02 30.29 7.16
CA GLU A 979 13.65 30.65 5.89
C GLU A 979 14.79 29.68 5.50
N PRO A 980 14.83 29.16 4.27
CA PRO A 980 15.74 28.10 3.82
C PRO A 980 17.22 28.50 3.71
N TYR A 981 17.55 29.79 3.67
CA TYR A 981 18.91 30.26 3.36
C TYR A 981 19.75 30.69 4.57
N GLN A 982 19.23 30.56 5.79
CA GLN A 982 19.94 31.02 6.98
C GLN A 982 21.27 30.28 7.19
N LEU A 983 21.36 28.99 6.87
CA LEU A 983 22.59 28.21 7.08
C LEU A 983 23.68 28.57 6.06
N THR A 984 23.39 28.59 4.77
CA THR A 984 24.36 28.99 3.73
C THR A 984 24.81 30.43 3.90
N GLN A 985 23.88 31.33 4.25
CA GLN A 985 24.21 32.72 4.51
C GLN A 985 25.11 32.86 5.75
N ARG A 986 24.77 32.20 6.86
CA ARG A 986 25.62 32.21 8.06
C ARG A 986 26.99 31.61 7.81
N LEU A 987 27.07 30.53 7.04
CA LEU A 987 28.35 29.93 6.65
C LEU A 987 29.17 30.88 5.78
N ASP A 988 28.58 31.51 4.75
CA ASP A 988 29.27 32.53 3.93
C ASP A 988 29.68 33.78 4.74
N GLU A 989 28.93 34.13 5.80
CA GLU A 989 29.24 35.24 6.71
C GLU A 989 30.38 34.90 7.69
N MET A 990 30.43 33.66 8.17
CA MET A 990 31.45 33.19 9.10
C MET A 990 32.76 32.83 8.40
N ASP A 991 32.69 32.20 7.22
CA ASP A 991 33.83 31.86 6.39
C ASP A 991 33.44 31.88 4.91
N ARG A 992 33.97 32.86 4.17
CA ARG A 992 33.71 33.01 2.73
C ARG A 992 34.37 31.93 1.89
N ASP A 993 35.39 31.24 2.42
CA ASP A 993 36.16 30.24 1.69
C ASP A 993 35.54 28.85 1.82
N ILE A 994 34.87 28.54 2.94
CA ILE A 994 34.28 27.20 3.21
C ILE A 994 33.31 26.72 2.12
N LEU A 995 32.64 27.65 1.41
CA LEU A 995 31.74 27.33 0.31
C LEU A 995 32.24 27.80 -1.07
N SER A 996 33.54 28.10 -1.19
CA SER A 996 34.18 28.58 -2.42
C SER A 996 34.42 27.48 -3.45
N VAL A 997 34.88 27.89 -4.64
CA VAL A 997 35.21 26.97 -5.74
C VAL A 997 36.34 26.01 -5.39
N ARG A 998 37.18 26.36 -4.41
CA ARG A 998 38.31 25.55 -3.93
C ARG A 998 37.88 24.18 -3.41
N HIS A 999 36.73 24.11 -2.74
CA HIS A 999 36.27 22.89 -2.05
C HIS A 999 35.13 22.16 -2.78
N ILE A 1000 34.76 22.54 -4.01
CA ILE A 1000 33.64 21.90 -4.74
C ILE A 1000 33.94 20.42 -5.05
N ALA A 1001 35.21 20.08 -5.27
CA ALA A 1001 35.63 18.70 -5.52
C ALA A 1001 35.45 17.78 -4.30
N GLU A 1002 35.42 18.35 -3.08
CA GLU A 1002 35.27 17.58 -1.84
C GLU A 1002 33.96 16.76 -1.83
N PRO A 1003 33.99 15.47 -1.46
CA PRO A 1003 32.77 14.66 -1.36
C PRO A 1003 31.78 15.20 -0.32
N GLY A 1004 32.29 15.82 0.74
CA GLY A 1004 31.47 16.47 1.77
C GLY A 1004 30.68 17.67 1.25
N TYR A 1005 31.21 18.38 0.26
CA TYR A 1005 30.54 19.50 -0.39
C TYR A 1005 29.33 19.03 -1.22
N SER A 1006 29.46 17.93 -1.98
CA SER A 1006 28.32 17.34 -2.70
C SER A 1006 27.18 16.94 -1.75
N SER A 1007 27.53 16.32 -0.62
CA SER A 1007 26.56 15.96 0.43
C SER A 1007 25.84 17.19 1.00
N PHE A 1008 26.59 18.27 1.27
CA PHE A 1008 26.02 19.53 1.73
C PHE A 1008 25.06 20.14 0.70
N ALA A 1009 25.42 20.16 -0.59
CA ALA A 1009 24.56 20.64 -1.66
C ALA A 1009 23.21 19.89 -1.71
N VAL A 1010 23.25 18.56 -1.54
CA VAL A 1010 22.04 17.72 -1.49
C VAL A 1010 21.19 18.04 -0.26
N ILE A 1011 21.80 18.26 0.91
CA ILE A 1011 21.09 18.66 2.13
C ILE A 1011 20.43 20.03 1.95
N GLN A 1012 21.10 20.98 1.30
CA GLN A 1012 20.55 22.30 1.03
C GLN A 1012 19.35 22.24 0.09
N ILE A 1013 19.47 21.53 -1.05
CA ILE A 1013 18.35 21.33 -1.97
C ILE A 1013 17.19 20.62 -1.27
N GLY A 1014 17.47 19.53 -0.55
CA GLY A 1014 16.46 18.76 0.16
C GLY A 1014 15.74 19.56 1.25
N THR A 1015 16.48 20.32 2.05
CA THR A 1015 15.90 21.16 3.11
C THR A 1015 15.06 22.29 2.53
N LYS A 1016 15.54 22.94 1.46
CA LYS A 1016 14.76 23.97 0.75
C LYS A 1016 13.46 23.40 0.20
N CYS A 1017 13.51 22.28 -0.52
CA CYS A 1017 12.31 21.69 -1.11
C CYS A 1017 11.33 21.23 -0.01
N MET A 1018 11.83 20.64 1.08
CA MET A 1018 11.00 20.31 2.23
C MET A 1018 10.31 21.54 2.83
N LEU A 1019 11.00 22.69 2.94
CA LEU A 1019 10.42 23.94 3.42
C LEU A 1019 9.38 24.51 2.45
N ASP A 1020 9.62 24.42 1.14
CA ASP A 1020 8.63 24.80 0.12
C ASP A 1020 7.36 23.93 0.22
N ASP A 1021 7.51 22.62 0.46
CA ASP A 1021 6.38 21.72 0.70
C ASP A 1021 5.64 22.10 1.99
N LEU A 1022 6.38 22.44 3.04
CA LEU A 1022 5.81 22.88 4.29
C LEU A 1022 5.01 24.18 4.14
N ARG A 1023 5.45 25.12 3.28
CA ARG A 1023 4.68 26.32 2.95
C ARG A 1023 3.38 25.98 2.23
N LYS A 1024 3.43 25.07 1.25
CA LYS A 1024 2.24 24.60 0.51
C LYS A 1024 1.28 23.84 1.43
N ILE A 1025 1.79 23.00 2.33
CA ILE A 1025 1.01 22.31 3.35
C ILE A 1025 0.36 23.32 4.29
N LEU A 1026 1.12 24.30 4.79
CA LEU A 1026 0.60 25.35 5.68
C LEU A 1026 -0.50 26.16 5.00
N ALA A 1027 -0.31 26.59 3.75
CA ALA A 1027 -1.33 27.30 2.98
C ALA A 1027 -2.59 26.45 2.78
N GLY A 1028 -2.43 25.18 2.41
CA GLY A 1028 -3.55 24.25 2.27
C GLY A 1028 -4.27 24.01 3.59
N VAL A 1029 -3.56 23.91 4.72
CA VAL A 1029 -4.18 23.77 6.04
C VAL A 1029 -4.89 25.07 6.45
N LYS A 1030 -4.29 26.25 6.23
CA LYS A 1030 -4.93 27.55 6.48
C LYS A 1030 -6.25 27.69 5.72
N GLU A 1031 -6.29 27.25 4.46
CA GLU A 1031 -7.53 27.23 3.67
C GLU A 1031 -8.58 26.24 4.23
N LEU A 1032 -8.14 25.11 4.81
CA LEU A 1032 -9.04 24.09 5.36
C LEU A 1032 -9.62 24.43 6.73
N VAL A 1033 -8.85 25.04 7.64
CA VAL A 1033 -9.27 25.28 9.03
C VAL A 1033 -9.40 26.75 9.39
N GLY A 1034 -8.97 27.67 8.52
CA GLY A 1034 -8.86 29.09 8.81
C GLY A 1034 -7.62 29.44 9.64
N GLU A 1035 -7.36 30.74 9.75
CA GLU A 1035 -6.39 31.32 10.66
C GLU A 1035 -7.15 32.21 11.66
N LEU A 1036 -6.72 32.20 12.92
CA LEU A 1036 -7.27 33.06 13.97
C LEU A 1036 -6.81 34.49 13.73
N ASP A 1037 -7.45 35.18 12.80
CA ASP A 1037 -7.19 36.59 12.51
C ASP A 1037 -8.27 37.48 13.16
N PHE A 1038 -7.86 38.38 14.03
CA PHE A 1038 -8.72 39.37 14.68
C PHE A 1038 -8.66 40.75 14.00
N SER A 1039 -7.91 40.87 12.89
CA SER A 1039 -7.90 42.08 12.07
C SER A 1039 -9.20 42.13 11.23
N TYR A 1040 -10.20 42.84 11.73
CA TYR A 1040 -11.48 42.98 11.05
C TYR A 1040 -11.32 43.84 9.79
N HIS A 1041 -11.42 43.24 8.61
CA HIS A 1041 -11.73 43.95 7.38
C HIS A 1041 -13.24 43.84 7.11
N VAL A 1042 -13.96 44.97 7.16
CA VAL A 1042 -15.38 45.02 6.80
C VAL A 1042 -15.49 44.81 5.30
N VAL A 1043 -15.71 43.57 4.87
CA VAL A 1043 -16.09 43.27 3.49
C VAL A 1043 -17.55 43.69 3.34
N SER A 1044 -17.77 44.88 2.80
CA SER A 1044 -19.11 45.34 2.41
C SER A 1044 -19.63 44.40 1.31
N THR A 1045 -20.81 43.83 1.51
CA THR A 1045 -21.54 42.95 0.58
C THR A 1045 -21.91 43.61 -0.76
N ALA A 1046 -21.47 44.85 -1.02
CA ALA A 1046 -21.63 45.54 -2.29
C ALA A 1046 -20.59 45.12 -3.36
N ASP A 1047 -19.42 44.59 -2.97
CA ASP A 1047 -18.34 44.27 -3.92
C ASP A 1047 -18.35 42.82 -4.45
N SER A 1048 -19.15 41.94 -3.86
CA SER A 1048 -19.30 40.55 -4.33
C SER A 1048 -19.84 40.46 -5.77
N ALA A 1049 -20.58 41.48 -6.22
CA ALA A 1049 -21.11 41.55 -7.58
C ALA A 1049 -20.08 42.04 -8.62
N ARG A 1050 -18.91 42.55 -8.19
CA ARG A 1050 -17.85 43.02 -9.10
C ARG A 1050 -16.78 41.97 -9.38
N GLU A 1051 -16.49 41.07 -8.43
CA GLU A 1051 -15.46 40.03 -8.64
C GLU A 1051 -15.86 38.96 -9.67
N ASP A 1052 -17.15 38.63 -9.80
CA ASP A 1052 -17.63 37.70 -10.83
C ASP A 1052 -17.49 38.26 -12.26
N SER A 1053 -17.34 39.58 -12.42
CA SER A 1053 -17.15 40.23 -13.74
C SER A 1053 -15.70 40.27 -14.21
N VAL A 1054 -14.72 40.02 -13.32
CA VAL A 1054 -13.28 40.06 -13.67
C VAL A 1054 -12.72 38.66 -13.96
N LEU A 1055 -13.41 37.59 -13.55
CA LEU A 1055 -13.02 36.20 -13.81
C LEU A 1055 -13.49 35.65 -15.18
N SER A 1056 -14.01 36.51 -16.07
CA SER A 1056 -14.42 36.15 -17.44
C SER A 1056 -13.71 36.96 -18.55
N GLY A 1057 -12.51 37.48 -18.26
CA GLY A 1057 -11.61 38.14 -19.23
C GLY A 1057 -10.31 37.37 -19.41
#